data_AF-A0A2M7KY83-F1
#
_entry.id   AF-A0A2M7KY83-F1
#
_cell.length_a   1.000
_cell.length_b   1.000
_cell.length_c   1.000
_cell.angle_alpha   90.00
_cell.angle_beta   90.00
_cell.angle_gamma   90.00
#
_symmetry.space_group_name_H-M   'P 1'
#
loop_
_entity.id
_entity.type
_entity.pdbx_description
1 polymer ?
#
loop_
_entity_poly.entity_id
_entity_poly.type
_entity_poly.pdbx_seq_one_letter_code
_entity_poly.pdbx_strand_id
1 'polypeptide(L)'
;MRTDSFLSAAAALSRTGPLLCALVTASGFAVRQVWAEPAAAGASAQPLGPWLTCPPEQLPQVTVRWEDADQREVFVVEGARYQCRVATGPARILSLQVAGKDLLGPAGMELAFVDAEGKRYRPAPQAMTPAKWTVWRRKWVPGQDSRARMNVWNATPYYWDAHLLDIPFVSDAQREAATATTGRVLAEWTFEAGTQGWEALHNCALARGDGGTVRLSSAGEDPFAQSPPVNAPVPLAVILRMRTTNGGGAALYWADDGGGYSGERVETFGVNGDGEWHEYNLPIDVKGTLRQLRFDPPGESGSVELDWVRILERPKEDPNVPAPVRGEVIFHTFPDQLRIELRFEPPAGAAVPKTVVLSVDAAPGGQAAAGGRPLATLGGGGAALSLLGCAGAAFDTATKQWTAPLTGDRPGTYWVLGPVTPGADPRLEFANDLVPLPADAVTVTNGHWLGYDAPSGLYRMESVSQGSGYGFNSAFDSPNRRMAMQVAIRSGAQPRRLLVKCASQSGILPSTVLTDLHGFMLPTPVLSCKNFAGELEEPDDSGYGDAYFPVEVNANEATSFQVVHSFQRWGDHLLKQVTSIRFFNIYWHLSTGVSETTCFTIPWMLLNGEYVLIPDFRPYSGPFWPGQPQHDCQSWPGLVQYRAGGERVRCLYERTAFESITPNLARFTMHYTTSDGAARVAMTAMEVPQGDETRTFLRLRYDWDKPVTIDGDARRNFRWLNMNDKRVPRLLLWLDAAGKTQTKPAAADAELLLGEPLAKEFPFIGTHGIGPSQGFDDYSAFLLVRSFRARLGGKECDAPVASAAYGGNTGNYWLTSPTEQLQLQPGDFVEAEVMLMPHAEPVEPTLKPDRERVRFGTEGPKVEQVTVGRKVADFPATLEAQDEVAQFTLSGGHDALPVIVKGFRHWSIPLLWEGALWLNQQCNGGDGYQVNADGDGQYRFTFVVPLRHGMTPNLTVTRADCTTGIARVRDLNGYPCLETETDGRFDLKAPVLFAPGRNDLQPGSSVVSFTGTGRQVRAVPVSVDAKGGKASVDFESYTEDACTLKVTGAARVTFNQLATGAAYELSVNGKATQQMAANGRLTVEAPGPETEVRLRRQVQRT
;
A
#
# COMPACT_ATOMS: atom_id res chain seq x y z
N MET A 1 -43.34 -27.60 -41.24
CA MET A 1 -44.06 -26.74 -42.21
C MET A 1 -43.20 -25.51 -42.41
N ARG A 2 -42.31 -25.58 -43.41
CA ARG A 2 -42.33 -24.80 -44.67
C ARG A 2 -41.96 -23.32 -44.44
N THR A 3 -40.93 -22.74 -45.03
CA THR A 3 -39.87 -23.12 -46.00
C THR A 3 -39.06 -21.82 -46.17
N ASP A 4 -37.73 -21.78 -46.20
CA ASP A 4 -36.84 -21.88 -47.37
C ASP A 4 -35.43 -21.45 -46.88
N SER A 5 -34.25 -21.88 -47.35
CA SER A 5 -33.78 -22.91 -48.26
C SER A 5 -32.25 -22.72 -48.38
N PHE A 6 -31.44 -23.78 -48.23
CA PHE A 6 -30.23 -24.16 -49.03
C PHE A 6 -29.03 -23.17 -49.11
N LEU A 7 -27.72 -23.51 -49.02
CA LEU A 7 -26.85 -24.64 -49.40
C LEU A 7 -25.57 -24.58 -48.53
N SER A 8 -25.07 -25.67 -47.90
CA SER A 8 -23.97 -26.58 -48.33
C SER A 8 -22.67 -25.87 -48.76
N ALA A 9 -21.43 -26.32 -48.52
CA ALA A 9 -20.78 -27.44 -47.85
C ALA A 9 -19.28 -27.33 -48.24
N ALA A 10 -18.34 -27.53 -47.31
CA ALA A 10 -17.26 -28.54 -47.39
C ALA A 10 -16.12 -28.27 -48.41
N ALA A 11 -14.87 -28.68 -48.26
CA ALA A 11 -14.04 -29.25 -47.21
C ALA A 11 -12.63 -29.47 -47.81
N ALA A 12 -11.65 -29.77 -46.93
CA ALA A 12 -10.40 -30.53 -47.17
C ALA A 12 -9.22 -29.75 -47.81
N LEU A 13 -7.96 -29.87 -47.38
CA LEU A 13 -7.19 -30.94 -46.70
C LEU A 13 -6.23 -30.29 -45.65
N SER A 14 -5.99 -30.76 -44.40
CA SER A 14 -5.33 -32.00 -43.90
C SER A 14 -3.92 -32.22 -44.52
N ARG A 15 -2.77 -32.36 -43.88
CA ARG A 15 -2.30 -32.88 -42.57
C ARG A 15 -0.81 -32.49 -42.43
N THR A 16 -0.35 -32.18 -41.22
CA THR A 16 0.86 -32.72 -40.52
C THR A 16 1.04 -31.95 -39.20
N GLY A 17 1.05 -32.63 -38.05
CA GLY A 17 1.65 -32.09 -36.80
C GLY A 17 3.13 -32.54 -36.69
N PRO A 18 3.85 -32.33 -35.57
CA PRO A 18 3.53 -31.61 -34.32
C PRO A 18 4.66 -30.64 -33.84
N LEU A 19 4.53 -30.08 -32.61
CA LEU A 19 5.56 -29.44 -31.76
C LEU A 19 6.05 -28.02 -32.11
N LEU A 20 5.82 -27.00 -31.25
CA LEU A 20 6.68 -26.59 -30.13
C LEU A 20 6.18 -25.25 -29.51
N CYS A 21 6.59 -25.02 -28.26
CA CYS A 21 6.19 -23.99 -27.30
C CYS A 21 6.28 -22.51 -27.71
N ALA A 22 5.54 -21.71 -26.93
CA ALA A 22 5.85 -20.36 -26.42
C ALA A 22 6.02 -19.21 -27.41
N LEU A 23 5.14 -18.20 -27.28
CA LEU A 23 5.52 -16.79 -27.11
C LEU A 23 4.27 -15.96 -26.81
N VAL A 24 4.11 -15.67 -25.52
CA VAL A 24 3.39 -14.47 -25.06
C VAL A 24 4.32 -13.30 -25.37
N THR A 25 3.90 -12.41 -26.27
CA THR A 25 4.51 -11.09 -26.43
C THR A 25 3.49 -10.01 -26.14
N ALA A 26 3.82 -9.23 -25.12
CA ALA A 26 3.22 -7.97 -24.74
C ALA A 26 3.31 -6.94 -25.87
N SER A 27 2.34 -6.03 -25.94
CA SER A 27 2.53 -4.57 -25.99
C SER A 27 1.25 -3.89 -26.50
N GLY A 28 0.74 -2.94 -25.70
CA GLY A 28 -0.45 -2.16 -26.05
C GLY A 28 -1.27 -1.76 -24.84
N PHE A 29 -0.67 -1.01 -23.90
CA PHE A 29 -1.43 -0.23 -22.92
C PHE A 29 -2.19 0.86 -23.67
N ALA A 30 -3.37 0.54 -24.15
CA ALA A 30 -4.42 1.52 -24.37
C ALA A 30 -5.26 1.55 -23.09
N VAL A 31 -5.06 2.59 -22.27
CA VAL A 31 -6.03 2.98 -21.25
C VAL A 31 -7.31 3.37 -22.00
N ARG A 32 -8.19 2.40 -22.25
CA ARG A 32 -9.58 2.69 -22.57
C ARG A 32 -10.28 3.01 -21.26
N GLN A 33 -10.80 4.23 -21.20
CA GLN A 33 -11.75 4.74 -20.21
C GLN A 33 -12.66 3.62 -19.69
N VAL A 34 -12.56 3.32 -18.40
CA VAL A 34 -13.67 2.75 -17.62
C VAL A 34 -14.27 3.90 -16.82
N TRP A 35 -14.81 4.86 -17.57
CA TRP A 35 -16.06 5.49 -17.20
C TRP A 35 -16.92 5.27 -18.44
N ALA A 36 -17.90 4.38 -18.33
CA ALA A 36 -19.00 4.45 -19.28
C ALA A 36 -19.52 5.89 -19.19
N GLU A 37 -19.51 6.60 -20.32
CA GLU A 37 -20.41 7.73 -20.50
C GLU A 37 -21.81 7.28 -20.05
N PRO A 38 -22.64 8.13 -19.42
CA PRO A 38 -24.05 7.81 -19.35
C PRO A 38 -24.51 7.62 -20.79
N ALA A 39 -24.78 6.38 -21.17
CA ALA A 39 -25.19 6.03 -22.51
C ALA A 39 -26.34 6.97 -22.88
N ALA A 40 -26.13 7.74 -23.95
CA ALA A 40 -27.20 8.45 -24.60
C ALA A 40 -28.37 7.47 -24.79
N ALA A 41 -29.53 7.88 -24.26
CA ALA A 41 -30.80 7.14 -24.21
C ALA A 41 -30.87 5.91 -25.14
N GLY A 42 -30.76 4.70 -24.56
CA GLY A 42 -31.03 3.47 -25.34
C GLY A 42 -30.53 2.13 -24.78
N ALA A 43 -29.55 2.09 -23.87
CA ALA A 43 -29.14 0.85 -23.20
C ALA A 43 -29.62 0.87 -21.74
N SER A 44 -30.33 -0.17 -21.30
CA SER A 44 -30.73 -0.32 -19.90
C SER A 44 -29.48 -0.35 -19.02
N ALA A 45 -29.18 0.76 -18.34
CA ALA A 45 -28.13 0.81 -17.34
C ALA A 45 -28.42 -0.29 -16.30
N GLN A 46 -27.47 -1.19 -16.08
CA GLN A 46 -27.60 -2.13 -14.97
C GLN A 46 -27.75 -1.34 -13.68
N PRO A 47 -28.63 -1.77 -12.74
CA PRO A 47 -28.75 -1.11 -11.44
C PRO A 47 -27.39 -1.09 -10.75
N LEU A 48 -27.02 0.04 -10.14
CA LEU A 48 -25.82 0.13 -9.32
C LEU A 48 -26.06 -0.72 -8.07
N GLY A 49 -25.46 -1.91 -7.99
CA GLY A 49 -25.47 -2.69 -6.76
C GLY A 49 -24.66 -1.96 -5.67
N PRO A 50 -24.98 -2.13 -4.37
CA PRO A 50 -24.27 -1.43 -3.31
C PRO A 50 -22.79 -1.81 -3.16
N TRP A 51 -22.37 -2.88 -3.84
CA TRP A 51 -21.06 -3.49 -3.73
C TRP A 51 -20.32 -3.44 -5.05
N LEU A 52 -19.00 -3.33 -4.97
CA LEU A 52 -18.13 -3.27 -6.13
C LEU A 52 -18.25 -4.54 -6.99
N THR A 53 -18.28 -4.35 -8.30
CA THR A 53 -18.36 -5.40 -9.32
C THR A 53 -17.11 -5.49 -10.19
N CYS A 54 -16.23 -4.49 -10.11
CA CYS A 54 -14.91 -4.52 -10.74
C CYS A 54 -13.87 -5.09 -9.76
N PRO A 55 -12.84 -5.79 -10.26
CA PRO A 55 -11.79 -6.29 -9.41
C PRO A 55 -10.96 -5.15 -8.80
N PRO A 56 -10.37 -5.34 -7.60
CA PRO A 56 -9.57 -4.32 -6.91
C PRO A 56 -8.50 -3.66 -7.79
N GLU A 57 -7.84 -4.43 -8.64
CA GLU A 57 -6.77 -3.97 -9.53
C GLU A 57 -7.24 -3.03 -10.65
N GLN A 58 -8.56 -2.95 -10.89
CA GLN A 58 -9.18 -2.04 -11.85
C GLN A 58 -9.79 -0.81 -11.18
N LEU A 59 -9.66 -0.65 -9.87
CA LEU A 59 -10.16 0.54 -9.19
C LEU A 59 -9.49 1.81 -9.75
N PRO A 60 -10.28 2.88 -9.96
CA PRO A 60 -9.75 4.17 -10.39
C PRO A 60 -8.61 4.64 -9.47
N GLN A 61 -7.53 5.12 -10.08
CA GLN A 61 -6.32 5.46 -9.34
C GLN A 61 -6.47 6.80 -8.62
N VAL A 62 -5.97 6.84 -7.38
CA VAL A 62 -5.71 8.04 -6.59
C VAL A 62 -4.26 7.96 -6.14
N THR A 63 -3.51 9.05 -6.26
CA THR A 63 -2.08 9.04 -5.90
C THR A 63 -1.57 10.40 -5.45
N VAL A 64 -0.61 10.38 -4.52
CA VAL A 64 0.25 11.50 -4.17
C VAL A 64 1.70 11.07 -4.41
N ARG A 65 2.47 11.87 -5.15
CA ARG A 65 3.86 11.56 -5.50
C ARG A 65 4.73 12.80 -5.58
N TRP A 66 6.03 12.64 -5.38
CA TRP A 66 7.02 13.68 -5.64
C TRP A 66 7.34 13.75 -7.14
N GLU A 67 7.47 14.96 -7.68
CA GLU A 67 7.95 15.19 -9.04
C GLU A 67 9.49 15.21 -9.07
N ASP A 68 10.10 15.84 -8.06
CA ASP A 68 11.53 15.92 -7.93
C ASP A 68 12.12 14.70 -7.20
N ALA A 69 13.32 14.32 -7.62
CA ALA A 69 13.96 13.12 -7.10
C ALA A 69 14.34 13.26 -5.63
N ASP A 70 14.57 14.47 -5.11
CA ASP A 70 15.00 14.76 -3.74
C ASP A 70 13.84 14.83 -2.74
N GLN A 71 12.60 14.76 -3.22
CA GLN A 71 11.38 14.79 -2.42
C GLN A 71 11.23 16.10 -1.62
N ARG A 72 11.43 17.24 -2.27
CA ARG A 72 11.56 18.55 -1.63
C ARG A 72 10.70 19.65 -2.21
N GLU A 73 10.65 19.80 -3.53
CA GLU A 73 10.22 21.05 -4.15
C GLU A 73 8.77 20.99 -4.63
N VAL A 74 8.40 19.93 -5.34
CA VAL A 74 7.07 19.80 -5.97
C VAL A 74 6.52 18.40 -5.78
N PHE A 75 5.31 18.35 -5.22
CA PHE A 75 4.52 17.13 -5.20
C PHE A 75 3.27 17.27 -6.05
N VAL A 76 2.74 16.12 -6.45
CA VAL A 76 1.60 15.99 -7.34
C VAL A 76 0.53 15.19 -6.63
N VAL A 77 -0.67 15.73 -6.64
CA VAL A 77 -1.90 15.06 -6.21
C VAL A 77 -2.72 14.73 -7.46
N GLU A 78 -3.10 13.47 -7.63
CA GLU A 78 -3.66 12.97 -8.89
C GLU A 78 -4.85 12.04 -8.62
N GLY A 79 -5.93 12.28 -9.36
CA GLY A 79 -7.08 11.37 -9.48
C GLY A 79 -7.21 10.88 -10.92
N ALA A 80 -8.18 10.01 -11.20
CA ALA A 80 -8.37 9.40 -12.52
C ALA A 80 -8.63 10.40 -13.66
N ARG A 81 -9.03 11.64 -13.35
CA ARG A 81 -9.41 12.67 -14.34
C ARG A 81 -8.69 14.01 -14.18
N TYR A 82 -7.87 14.19 -13.14
CA TYR A 82 -7.24 15.47 -12.84
C TYR A 82 -5.86 15.30 -12.20
N GLN A 83 -5.04 16.34 -12.31
CA GLN A 83 -3.73 16.43 -11.66
C GLN A 83 -3.54 17.82 -11.05
N CYS A 84 -3.04 17.89 -9.82
CA CYS A 84 -2.73 19.13 -9.11
C CYS A 84 -1.25 19.13 -8.71
N ARG A 85 -0.47 20.06 -9.26
CA ARG A 85 0.95 20.23 -8.91
C ARG A 85 1.09 21.31 -7.84
N VAL A 86 1.86 21.04 -6.79
CA VAL A 86 1.94 21.90 -5.60
C VAL A 86 3.41 22.10 -5.23
N ALA A 87 3.82 23.36 -5.09
CA ALA A 87 5.15 23.71 -4.61
C ALA A 87 5.17 23.82 -3.08
N THR A 88 6.29 23.44 -2.46
CA THR A 88 6.49 23.54 -1.00
C THR A 88 7.04 24.90 -0.57
N GLY A 89 7.80 25.60 -1.41
CA GLY A 89 8.43 26.89 -1.09
C GLY A 89 8.57 27.84 -2.28
N PRO A 90 7.94 29.03 -2.26
CA PRO A 90 6.81 29.36 -1.39
C PRO A 90 5.64 28.40 -1.67
N ALA A 91 4.88 28.05 -0.62
CA ALA A 91 3.73 27.16 -0.77
C ALA A 91 2.69 27.75 -1.76
N ARG A 92 2.42 27.04 -2.86
CA ARG A 92 1.46 27.45 -3.89
C ARG A 92 1.00 26.27 -4.74
N ILE A 93 -0.19 26.38 -5.32
CA ILE A 93 -0.65 25.42 -6.33
C ILE A 93 -0.17 25.92 -7.70
N LEU A 94 0.68 25.14 -8.35
CA LEU A 94 1.33 25.50 -9.60
C LEU A 94 0.40 25.34 -10.80
N SER A 95 -0.38 24.26 -10.83
CA SER A 95 -1.29 23.97 -11.95
C SER A 95 -2.40 23.03 -11.52
N LEU A 96 -3.57 23.17 -12.13
CA LEU A 96 -4.67 22.20 -12.07
C LEU A 96 -4.95 21.74 -13.48
N GLN A 97 -4.69 20.46 -13.75
CA GLN A 97 -4.78 19.90 -15.09
C GLN A 97 -5.95 18.93 -15.20
N VAL A 98 -6.66 19.02 -16.33
CA VAL A 98 -7.66 18.04 -16.76
C VAL A 98 -7.37 17.71 -18.22
N ALA A 99 -7.34 16.41 -18.56
CA ALA A 99 -6.96 15.94 -19.90
C ALA A 99 -5.63 16.55 -20.41
N GLY A 100 -4.64 16.72 -19.51
CA GLY A 100 -3.31 17.25 -19.81
C GLY A 100 -3.25 18.77 -20.04
N LYS A 101 -4.36 19.50 -19.89
CA LYS A 101 -4.41 20.96 -20.04
C LYS A 101 -4.45 21.63 -18.68
N ASP A 102 -3.50 22.53 -18.41
CA ASP A 102 -3.53 23.40 -17.23
C ASP A 102 -4.64 24.46 -17.34
N LEU A 103 -5.39 24.60 -16.25
CA LEU A 103 -6.55 25.47 -16.12
C LEU A 103 -6.27 26.73 -15.29
N LEU A 104 -5.14 26.81 -14.59
CA LEU A 104 -4.80 27.97 -13.74
C LEU A 104 -3.97 29.02 -14.45
N GLY A 105 -3.13 28.62 -15.43
CA GLY A 105 -2.20 29.52 -16.10
C GLY A 105 -0.84 29.57 -15.39
N PRO A 106 0.14 30.30 -15.95
CA PRO A 106 1.54 30.19 -15.56
C PRO A 106 1.86 30.65 -14.13
N ALA A 107 1.09 31.56 -13.52
CA ALA A 107 1.30 31.94 -12.11
C ALA A 107 0.70 30.94 -11.12
N GLY A 108 -0.18 30.03 -11.58
CA GLY A 108 -0.90 29.09 -10.74
C GLY A 108 -1.94 29.76 -9.85
N MET A 109 -2.10 29.24 -8.63
CA MET A 109 -2.98 29.78 -7.60
C MET A 109 -2.18 30.18 -6.35
N GLU A 110 -2.21 31.48 -6.04
CA GLU A 110 -1.54 32.07 -4.88
C GLU A 110 -2.46 32.00 -3.65
N LEU A 111 -1.94 31.48 -2.54
CA LEU A 111 -2.65 31.40 -1.26
C LEU A 111 -2.46 32.70 -0.47
N ALA A 112 -3.53 33.27 0.07
CA ALA A 112 -3.45 34.43 0.96
C ALA A 112 -4.62 34.45 1.95
N PHE A 113 -4.48 35.24 3.03
CA PHE A 113 -5.62 35.65 3.85
C PHE A 113 -5.55 37.15 4.17
N VAL A 114 -6.69 37.68 4.60
CA VAL A 114 -6.86 39.03 5.12
C VAL A 114 -7.34 38.92 6.58
N ASP A 115 -6.73 39.72 7.47
CA ASP A 115 -7.11 39.82 8.88
C ASP A 115 -8.31 40.77 9.11
N ALA A 116 -8.63 41.07 10.37
CA ALA A 116 -9.74 41.95 10.72
C ALA A 116 -9.48 43.41 10.35
N GLU A 117 -8.21 43.80 10.26
CA GLU A 117 -7.73 45.14 9.95
C GLU A 117 -7.58 45.38 8.44
N GLY A 118 -7.84 44.37 7.61
CA GLY A 118 -7.73 44.46 6.15
C GLY A 118 -6.31 44.24 5.63
N LYS A 119 -5.37 43.80 6.47
CA LYS A 119 -3.99 43.52 6.07
C LYS A 119 -3.88 42.14 5.46
N ARG A 120 -3.15 42.05 4.33
CA ARG A 120 -2.96 40.81 3.57
C ARG A 120 -1.70 40.05 4.01
N TYR A 121 -1.82 38.72 4.07
CA TYR A 121 -0.78 37.78 4.44
C TYR A 121 -0.62 36.67 3.39
N ARG A 122 0.62 36.26 3.12
CA ARG A 122 0.98 35.26 2.09
C ARG A 122 2.12 34.33 2.54
N PRO A 123 2.21 33.10 1.98
CA PRO A 123 3.28 32.13 2.28
C PRO A 123 4.66 32.70 2.02
N ALA A 124 5.52 32.81 3.05
CA ALA A 124 6.79 33.53 2.99
C ALA A 124 7.66 33.13 1.78
N PRO A 125 8.43 34.06 1.20
CA PRO A 125 9.37 33.74 0.11
C PRO A 125 10.35 32.64 0.53
N GLN A 126 10.80 31.80 -0.40
CA GLN A 126 11.67 30.65 -0.10
C GLN A 126 12.92 31.05 0.71
N ALA A 127 13.58 32.15 0.32
CA ALA A 127 14.79 32.65 0.98
C ALA A 127 14.56 33.29 2.37
N MET A 128 13.30 33.42 2.81
CA MET A 128 12.96 34.04 4.09
C MET A 128 12.73 32.97 5.17
N THR A 129 13.49 33.06 6.25
CA THR A 129 13.17 32.38 7.51
C THR A 129 12.64 33.45 8.47
N PRO A 130 11.33 33.50 8.76
CA PRO A 130 10.79 34.55 9.62
C PRO A 130 11.42 34.49 11.02
N ALA A 131 11.79 35.64 11.59
CA ALA A 131 12.55 35.70 12.85
C ALA A 131 11.90 34.95 14.04
N LYS A 132 10.57 34.93 14.12
CA LYS A 132 9.81 34.20 15.15
C LYS A 132 9.23 32.87 14.65
N TRP A 133 9.79 32.31 13.58
CA TRP A 133 9.40 31.00 13.07
C TRP A 133 10.15 29.90 13.79
N THR A 134 9.46 29.19 14.67
CA THR A 134 10.02 28.11 15.48
C THR A 134 9.74 26.72 14.92
N VAL A 135 9.22 26.62 13.69
CA VAL A 135 8.67 25.35 13.24
C VAL A 135 9.76 24.34 12.93
N TRP A 136 9.50 23.16 13.46
CA TRP A 136 10.43 22.07 13.68
C TRP A 136 10.44 21.15 12.45
N ARG A 137 11.60 21.02 11.79
CA ARG A 137 11.89 19.87 10.93
C ARG A 137 12.19 18.64 11.81
N ARG A 138 12.25 17.45 11.21
CA ARG A 138 12.48 16.16 11.90
C ARG A 138 13.42 16.31 13.11
N LYS A 139 13.01 15.75 14.26
CA LYS A 139 13.76 15.78 15.53
C LYS A 139 13.98 17.18 16.13
N TRP A 140 13.03 18.10 15.97
CA TRP A 140 13.06 19.39 16.67
C TRP A 140 14.23 20.29 16.25
N VAL A 141 14.56 20.32 14.95
CA VAL A 141 15.55 21.27 14.39
C VAL A 141 14.81 22.44 13.71
N PRO A 142 15.15 23.71 13.96
CA PRO A 142 14.53 24.84 13.29
C PRO A 142 14.64 24.76 11.76
N GLY A 143 13.56 25.10 11.05
CA GLY A 143 13.59 25.22 9.60
C GLY A 143 14.60 26.27 9.12
N GLN A 144 15.39 25.93 8.10
CA GLN A 144 16.39 26.84 7.51
C GLN A 144 15.82 27.76 6.42
N ASP A 145 14.57 27.53 5.99
CA ASP A 145 13.85 28.28 4.97
C ASP A 145 12.33 28.18 5.20
N SER A 146 11.52 28.81 4.35
CA SER A 146 10.06 28.83 4.45
C SER A 146 9.32 27.66 3.81
N ARG A 147 10.02 26.63 3.31
CA ARG A 147 9.37 25.46 2.69
C ARG A 147 8.45 24.77 3.69
N ALA A 148 7.23 24.57 3.25
CA ALA A 148 6.23 23.77 3.91
C ALA A 148 6.57 22.28 3.83
N ARG A 149 6.06 21.50 4.77
CA ARG A 149 6.29 20.06 4.85
C ARG A 149 5.11 19.31 4.24
N MET A 150 5.39 18.36 3.35
CA MET A 150 4.34 17.53 2.73
C MET A 150 4.30 16.15 3.38
N ASN A 151 3.12 15.77 3.83
CA ASN A 151 2.82 14.48 4.43
C ASN A 151 1.57 13.87 3.81
N VAL A 152 1.43 12.55 3.88
CA VAL A 152 0.15 11.87 3.65
C VAL A 152 -0.23 11.17 4.94
N TRP A 153 -1.44 11.42 5.44
CA TRP A 153 -1.87 10.83 6.71
C TRP A 153 -2.68 9.56 6.48
N ASN A 154 -3.55 9.55 5.47
CA ASN A 154 -4.35 8.41 5.07
C ASN A 154 -4.19 8.17 3.57
N ALA A 155 -3.99 6.91 3.19
CA ALA A 155 -3.87 6.49 1.80
C ALA A 155 -4.65 5.18 1.60
N THR A 156 -5.53 5.14 0.60
CA THR A 156 -6.42 4.00 0.30
C THR A 156 -6.62 3.89 -1.22
N PRO A 157 -7.25 2.81 -1.74
CA PRO A 157 -7.61 2.76 -3.17
C PRO A 157 -8.64 3.81 -3.59
N TYR A 158 -9.35 4.43 -2.63
CA TYR A 158 -10.48 5.32 -2.89
C TYR A 158 -10.21 6.78 -2.55
N TYR A 159 -9.26 7.03 -1.66
CA TYR A 159 -9.07 8.33 -1.03
C TYR A 159 -7.70 8.48 -0.39
N TRP A 160 -7.11 9.67 -0.56
CA TRP A 160 -5.87 10.10 0.08
C TRP A 160 -6.05 11.51 0.65
N ASP A 161 -5.45 11.81 1.80
CA ASP A 161 -5.23 13.19 2.25
C ASP A 161 -3.73 13.54 2.29
N ALA A 162 -3.34 14.48 1.41
CA ALA A 162 -2.02 15.09 1.46
C ALA A 162 -2.08 16.39 2.24
N HIS A 163 -1.23 16.52 3.24
CA HIS A 163 -1.12 17.68 4.13
C HIS A 163 0.14 18.46 3.77
N LEU A 164 -0.02 19.70 3.30
CA LEU A 164 1.04 20.68 3.22
C LEU A 164 1.01 21.52 4.51
N LEU A 165 1.84 21.12 5.46
CA LEU A 165 1.91 21.62 6.82
C LEU A 165 2.94 22.72 6.92
N ASP A 166 2.89 23.47 8.02
CA ASP A 166 3.98 24.36 8.41
C ASP A 166 4.22 25.47 7.38
N ILE A 167 3.15 26.02 6.80
CA ILE A 167 3.26 27.13 5.85
C ILE A 167 3.39 28.45 6.64
N PRO A 168 4.51 29.19 6.57
CA PRO A 168 4.63 30.46 7.28
C PRO A 168 3.94 31.58 6.50
N PHE A 169 2.79 32.07 6.96
CA PHE A 169 2.15 33.25 6.39
C PHE A 169 2.69 34.52 7.06
N VAL A 170 3.22 35.42 6.25
CA VAL A 170 3.74 36.74 6.67
C VAL A 170 3.00 37.84 5.91
N SER A 171 2.90 39.01 6.52
CA SER A 171 2.23 40.15 5.89
C SER A 171 3.00 40.67 4.68
N ASP A 172 2.30 41.32 3.75
CA ASP A 172 2.93 41.89 2.55
C ASP A 172 4.09 42.84 2.88
N ALA A 173 3.94 43.68 3.90
CA ALA A 173 5.01 44.55 4.39
C ALA A 173 6.25 43.77 4.87
N GLN A 174 6.06 42.60 5.51
CA GLN A 174 7.18 41.75 5.93
C GLN A 174 7.88 41.11 4.74
N ARG A 175 7.14 40.74 3.68
CA ARG A 175 7.73 40.21 2.44
C ARG A 175 8.57 41.25 1.72
N GLU A 176 8.05 42.48 1.63
CA GLU A 176 8.74 43.62 1.01
C GLU A 176 10.01 43.98 1.80
N ALA A 177 9.93 44.00 3.13
CA ALA A 177 11.11 44.22 3.99
C ALA A 177 12.17 43.12 3.83
N ALA A 178 11.75 41.84 3.72
CA ALA A 178 12.66 40.73 3.51
C ALA A 178 13.38 40.77 2.15
N THR A 179 12.73 41.28 1.10
CA THR A 179 13.36 41.47 -0.23
C THR A 179 14.32 42.67 -0.27
N ALA A 180 14.19 43.61 0.66
CA ALA A 180 15.06 44.79 0.78
C ALA A 180 16.35 44.56 1.60
N THR A 181 16.52 43.38 2.20
CA THR A 181 17.60 43.13 3.17
C THR A 181 18.70 42.22 2.61
N THR A 182 19.56 42.74 1.74
CA THR A 182 20.97 42.34 1.80
C THR A 182 21.57 43.13 2.97
N GLY A 183 21.74 42.48 4.12
CA GLY A 183 22.30 43.12 5.32
C GLY A 183 23.60 43.85 5.00
N ARG A 184 23.89 44.95 5.71
CA ARG A 184 25.13 45.72 5.50
C ARG A 184 26.33 44.78 5.62
N VAL A 185 27.17 44.74 4.58
CA VAL A 185 28.42 43.96 4.60
C VAL A 185 29.35 44.58 5.66
N LEU A 186 29.66 43.79 6.69
CA LEU A 186 30.56 44.15 7.79
C LEU A 186 32.01 43.77 7.47
N ALA A 187 32.21 42.69 6.71
CA ALA A 187 33.50 42.28 6.17
C ALA A 187 33.29 41.43 4.92
N GLU A 188 34.25 41.46 4.00
CA GLU A 188 34.21 40.70 2.75
C GLU A 188 35.62 40.26 2.35
N TRP A 189 35.71 39.03 1.86
CA TRP A 189 36.86 38.46 1.17
C TRP A 189 36.37 37.92 -0.16
N THR A 190 36.83 38.51 -1.26
CA THR A 190 36.50 38.13 -2.64
C THR A 190 37.57 37.26 -3.30
N PHE A 191 38.68 37.03 -2.61
CA PHE A 191 39.84 36.24 -3.04
C PHE A 191 40.54 36.66 -4.36
N GLU A 192 40.06 37.71 -5.02
CA GLU A 192 40.66 38.33 -6.22
C GLU A 192 42.16 38.67 -6.04
N ALA A 193 42.51 39.08 -4.82
CA ALA A 193 43.86 39.43 -4.40
C ALA A 193 44.52 38.34 -3.52
N GLY A 194 44.42 37.06 -3.92
CA GLY A 194 45.04 35.93 -3.21
C GLY A 194 44.20 35.46 -2.02
N THR A 195 44.83 34.92 -0.97
CA THR A 195 44.08 34.40 0.20
C THR A 195 43.46 35.49 1.08
N GLN A 196 43.80 36.76 0.84
CA GLN A 196 43.32 37.92 1.60
C GLN A 196 43.42 37.75 3.13
N GLY A 197 44.50 37.12 3.58
CA GLY A 197 44.78 36.89 5.01
C GLY A 197 44.15 35.63 5.59
N TRP A 198 43.49 34.80 4.77
CA TRP A 198 43.11 33.45 5.19
C TRP A 198 44.34 32.53 5.22
N GLU A 199 44.43 31.72 6.27
CA GLU A 199 45.55 30.83 6.56
C GLU A 199 45.07 29.40 6.78
N ALA A 200 45.73 28.43 6.14
CA ALA A 200 45.53 27.01 6.43
C ALA A 200 46.28 26.66 7.72
N LEU A 201 45.61 26.03 8.69
CA LEU A 201 46.21 25.80 10.02
C LEU A 201 46.40 24.33 10.38
N HIS A 202 45.54 23.44 9.89
CA HIS A 202 45.65 22.02 10.20
C HIS A 202 45.19 21.17 9.02
N ASN A 203 45.99 20.17 8.65
CA ASN A 203 45.72 19.16 7.62
C ASN A 203 45.05 19.68 6.33
N CYS A 204 45.33 20.92 5.94
CA CYS A 204 44.84 21.53 4.72
C CYS A 204 45.87 22.50 4.13
N ALA A 205 45.63 22.92 2.89
CA ALA A 205 46.42 23.94 2.21
C ALA A 205 45.51 24.93 1.47
N LEU A 206 45.86 26.22 1.49
CA LEU A 206 45.22 27.25 0.67
C LEU A 206 46.11 27.61 -0.51
N ALA A 207 45.54 27.56 -1.72
CA ALA A 207 46.19 28.01 -2.94
C ALA A 207 45.28 28.95 -3.71
N ARG A 208 45.86 29.89 -4.46
CA ARG A 208 45.09 30.71 -5.39
C ARG A 208 44.47 29.82 -6.46
N GLY A 209 43.15 29.91 -6.62
CA GLY A 209 42.41 29.27 -7.70
C GLY A 209 42.29 30.17 -8.93
N ASP A 210 41.72 29.62 -10.00
CA ASP A 210 41.46 30.38 -11.23
C ASP A 210 40.30 31.38 -11.02
N GLY A 211 40.32 32.49 -11.76
CA GLY A 211 39.19 33.42 -11.81
C GLY A 211 38.89 34.19 -10.52
N GLY A 212 39.89 34.43 -9.67
CA GLY A 212 39.71 35.22 -8.44
C GLY A 212 39.32 34.41 -7.20
N THR A 213 39.39 33.08 -7.27
CA THR A 213 38.99 32.17 -6.18
C THR A 213 40.17 31.71 -5.32
N VAL A 214 39.88 31.07 -4.19
CA VAL A 214 40.87 30.32 -3.39
C VAL A 214 40.45 28.87 -3.24
N ARG A 215 41.39 27.96 -3.51
CA ARG A 215 41.22 26.53 -3.31
C ARG A 215 41.77 26.12 -1.94
N LEU A 216 40.92 25.53 -1.12
CA LEU A 216 41.27 24.86 0.13
C LEU A 216 41.30 23.35 -0.11
N SER A 217 42.46 22.72 0.01
CA SER A 217 42.64 21.27 -0.15
C SER A 217 42.83 20.58 1.20
N SER A 218 41.97 19.63 1.55
CA SER A 218 42.08 18.76 2.73
C SER A 218 43.08 17.62 2.48
N ALA A 219 43.90 17.30 3.48
CA ALA A 219 45.01 16.34 3.40
C ALA A 219 45.10 15.38 4.61
N GLY A 220 44.07 15.30 5.45
CA GLY A 220 44.03 14.46 6.65
C GLY A 220 42.90 14.83 7.60
N GLU A 221 42.92 14.23 8.80
CA GLU A 221 41.91 14.41 9.85
C GLU A 221 41.82 15.88 10.35
N ASP A 222 40.62 16.38 10.61
CA ASP A 222 40.36 17.76 11.08
C ASP A 222 41.00 18.86 10.20
N PRO A 223 40.74 18.93 8.89
CA PRO A 223 41.26 19.99 8.05
C PRO A 223 40.58 21.32 8.40
N PHE A 224 41.31 22.42 8.59
CA PHE A 224 40.68 23.74 8.77
C PHE A 224 41.56 24.94 8.41
N ALA A 225 40.90 26.00 7.93
CA ALA A 225 41.50 27.29 7.64
C ALA A 225 40.87 28.40 8.49
N GLN A 226 41.60 29.49 8.69
CA GLN A 226 41.21 30.59 9.56
C GLN A 226 41.22 31.91 8.81
N SER A 227 40.26 32.78 9.11
CA SER A 227 40.16 34.13 8.56
C SER A 227 41.17 35.08 9.23
N PRO A 228 41.48 36.22 8.60
CA PRO A 228 42.14 37.30 9.34
C PRO A 228 41.20 37.83 10.45
N PRO A 229 41.74 38.55 11.45
CA PRO A 229 40.92 39.17 12.49
C PRO A 229 39.87 40.11 11.92
N VAL A 230 38.66 40.04 12.47
CA VAL A 230 37.53 40.90 12.13
C VAL A 230 36.98 41.62 13.36
N ASN A 231 36.18 42.65 13.10
CA ASN A 231 35.47 43.39 14.14
C ASN A 231 34.03 43.61 13.66
N ALA A 232 33.19 42.61 13.86
CA ALA A 232 31.80 42.63 13.41
C ALA A 232 30.84 42.50 14.62
N PRO A 233 30.09 43.56 14.97
CA PRO A 233 29.14 43.51 16.07
C PRO A 233 27.89 42.69 15.70
N VAL A 234 27.28 42.05 16.69
CA VAL A 234 26.04 41.26 16.52
C VAL A 234 24.77 42.11 16.39
N PRO A 235 23.69 41.56 15.78
CA PRO A 235 23.58 40.23 15.17
C PRO A 235 24.13 40.19 13.74
N LEU A 236 24.69 39.05 13.34
CA LEU A 236 25.33 38.89 12.03
C LEU A 236 25.12 37.48 11.46
N ALA A 237 25.35 37.33 10.16
CA ALA A 237 25.40 36.07 9.44
C ALA A 237 26.66 36.01 8.59
N VAL A 238 27.21 34.82 8.41
CA VAL A 238 28.31 34.56 7.49
C VAL A 238 27.74 33.94 6.23
N ILE A 239 27.96 34.57 5.09
CA ILE A 239 27.59 34.01 3.79
C ILE A 239 28.87 33.67 3.05
N LEU A 240 28.93 32.48 2.47
CA LEU A 240 30.06 32.08 1.63
C LEU A 240 29.57 31.45 0.34
N ARG A 241 30.26 31.76 -0.75
CA ARG A 241 30.03 31.13 -2.05
C ARG A 241 31.15 30.15 -2.34
N MET A 242 30.81 28.88 -2.49
CA MET A 242 31.78 27.83 -2.73
C MET A 242 31.26 26.73 -3.65
N ARG A 243 32.19 26.00 -4.26
CA ARG A 243 31.93 24.76 -4.99
C ARG A 243 32.88 23.66 -4.54
N THR A 244 32.42 22.42 -4.57
CA THR A 244 33.23 21.24 -4.30
C THR A 244 32.58 20.01 -4.91
N THR A 245 33.38 18.98 -5.20
CA THR A 245 32.89 17.63 -5.53
C THR A 245 32.74 16.75 -4.28
N ASN A 246 33.19 17.25 -3.11
CA ASN A 246 33.15 16.52 -1.84
C ASN A 246 32.04 17.09 -0.98
N GLY A 247 30.83 16.58 -1.18
CA GLY A 247 29.67 16.92 -0.35
C GLY A 247 29.77 16.26 1.02
N GLY A 248 29.02 16.77 2.01
CA GLY A 248 29.07 16.27 3.38
C GLY A 248 28.87 17.37 4.41
N GLY A 249 29.25 17.10 5.67
CA GLY A 249 29.21 18.09 6.74
C GLY A 249 30.44 18.98 6.73
N ALA A 250 30.23 20.30 6.78
CA ALA A 250 31.25 21.32 7.01
C ALA A 250 30.92 22.08 8.30
N ALA A 251 31.88 22.82 8.84
CA ALA A 251 31.66 23.61 10.05
C ALA A 251 32.28 25.01 9.95
N LEU A 252 31.62 25.96 10.59
CA LEU A 252 32.14 27.30 10.80
C LEU A 252 32.26 27.55 12.30
N TYR A 253 33.48 27.69 12.77
CA TYR A 253 33.79 28.09 14.14
C TYR A 253 34.07 29.59 14.21
N TRP A 254 33.87 30.17 15.38
CA TRP A 254 34.23 31.58 15.61
C TRP A 254 34.90 31.82 16.96
N ALA A 255 35.68 32.90 17.00
CA ALA A 255 36.17 33.52 18.21
C ALA A 255 35.42 34.85 18.42
N ASP A 256 35.06 35.14 19.67
CA ASP A 256 34.31 36.34 20.04
C ASP A 256 34.80 36.92 21.38
N ASP A 257 34.11 37.94 21.91
CA ASP A 257 34.50 38.58 23.18
C ASP A 257 34.39 37.61 24.38
N GLY A 258 33.72 36.46 24.22
CA GLY A 258 33.60 35.41 25.24
C GLY A 258 34.71 34.35 25.19
N GLY A 259 35.57 34.32 24.15
CA GLY A 259 36.68 33.37 24.03
C GLY A 259 36.93 32.86 22.60
N GLY A 260 37.91 31.94 22.47
CA GLY A 260 38.30 31.32 21.19
C GLY A 260 37.37 30.18 20.73
N TYR A 261 37.82 29.37 19.76
CA TYR A 261 37.04 28.27 19.19
C TYR A 261 36.68 27.20 20.23
N SER A 262 35.44 26.71 20.20
CA SER A 262 34.94 25.64 21.09
C SER A 262 33.70 24.96 20.48
N GLY A 263 33.30 23.82 21.03
CA GLY A 263 32.06 23.12 20.61
C GLY A 263 30.77 23.90 20.90
N GLU A 264 30.83 25.00 21.65
CA GLU A 264 29.70 25.93 21.86
C GLU A 264 29.71 27.11 20.86
N ARG A 265 30.74 27.24 20.02
CA ARG A 265 30.94 28.32 19.05
C ARG A 265 31.18 27.76 17.64
N VAL A 266 30.23 26.96 17.19
CA VAL A 266 30.26 26.26 15.91
C VAL A 266 28.88 26.23 15.29
N GLU A 267 28.83 26.40 13.97
CA GLU A 267 27.66 26.16 13.14
C GLU A 267 28.04 25.10 12.10
N THR A 268 27.39 23.95 12.14
CA THR A 268 27.62 22.86 11.17
C THR A 268 26.58 22.90 10.07
N PHE A 269 27.00 22.73 8.82
CA PHE A 269 26.10 22.82 7.67
C PHE A 269 26.44 21.78 6.60
N GLY A 270 25.42 21.37 5.85
CA GLY A 270 25.57 20.42 4.74
C GLY A 270 26.05 21.14 3.48
N VAL A 271 27.02 20.54 2.80
CA VAL A 271 27.61 21.05 1.55
C VAL A 271 27.23 20.15 0.38
N ASN A 272 26.79 20.75 -0.72
CA ASN A 272 26.53 20.06 -1.98
C ASN A 272 27.85 19.76 -2.71
N GLY A 273 28.06 18.48 -3.03
CA GLY A 273 29.26 17.98 -3.70
C GLY A 273 29.11 17.83 -5.21
N ASP A 274 28.32 18.69 -5.85
CA ASP A 274 27.96 18.59 -7.27
C ASP A 274 28.92 19.33 -8.20
N GLY A 275 29.94 20.01 -7.66
CA GLY A 275 30.89 20.81 -8.43
C GLY A 275 30.35 22.16 -8.90
N GLU A 276 29.09 22.49 -8.58
CA GLU A 276 28.46 23.77 -8.92
C GLU A 276 28.66 24.82 -7.83
N TRP A 277 28.50 26.09 -8.18
CA TRP A 277 28.61 27.19 -7.22
C TRP A 277 27.34 27.31 -6.37
N HIS A 278 27.50 27.20 -5.05
CA HIS A 278 26.42 27.37 -4.09
C HIS A 278 26.73 28.50 -3.10
N GLU A 279 25.68 29.16 -2.63
CA GLU A 279 25.77 30.14 -1.54
C GLU A 279 25.21 29.53 -0.25
N TYR A 280 25.98 29.64 0.82
CA TYR A 280 25.62 29.15 2.15
C TYR A 280 25.47 30.33 3.08
N ASN A 281 24.28 30.54 3.64
CA ASN A 281 23.98 31.62 4.58
C ASN A 281 23.86 31.04 5.99
N LEU A 282 24.81 31.40 6.86
CA LEU A 282 25.01 30.84 8.18
C LEU A 282 24.80 31.93 9.24
N PRO A 283 23.60 32.03 9.83
CA PRO A 283 23.40 32.85 11.02
C PRO A 283 24.25 32.26 12.16
N ILE A 284 25.14 33.07 12.76
CA ILE A 284 25.95 32.62 13.90
C ILE A 284 25.62 33.43 15.16
N ASP A 285 25.72 32.77 16.32
CA ASP A 285 25.43 33.35 17.64
C ASP A 285 26.71 33.76 18.36
N VAL A 286 27.15 34.98 18.03
CA VAL A 286 28.39 35.56 18.53
C VAL A 286 28.11 36.31 19.84
N LYS A 287 28.92 36.08 20.88
CA LYS A 287 28.82 36.84 22.14
C LYS A 287 29.62 38.13 22.02
N GLY A 288 28.90 39.26 21.91
CA GLY A 288 29.50 40.59 21.78
C GLY A 288 29.94 40.89 20.35
N THR A 289 31.22 40.78 20.08
CA THR A 289 31.84 41.12 18.79
C THR A 289 32.53 39.90 18.20
N LEU A 290 32.28 39.61 16.91
CA LEU A 290 33.00 38.57 16.18
C LEU A 290 34.44 39.04 15.96
N ARG A 291 35.39 38.21 16.38
CA ARG A 291 36.83 38.48 16.29
C ARG A 291 37.51 37.69 15.19
N GLN A 292 37.06 36.47 14.90
CA GLN A 292 37.69 35.61 13.89
C GLN A 292 36.80 34.44 13.49
N LEU A 293 36.97 33.92 12.28
CA LEU A 293 36.31 32.71 11.78
C LEU A 293 37.33 31.60 11.54
N ARG A 294 36.92 30.36 11.79
CA ARG A 294 37.59 29.14 11.34
C ARG A 294 36.60 28.36 10.47
N PHE A 295 37.01 27.99 9.26
CA PHE A 295 36.23 27.20 8.32
C PHE A 295 36.83 25.80 8.20
N ASP A 296 35.98 24.82 8.42
CA ASP A 296 36.28 23.40 8.32
C ASP A 296 35.56 22.88 7.06
N PRO A 297 36.28 22.58 5.97
CA PRO A 297 35.71 22.05 4.74
C PRO A 297 35.08 20.66 4.95
N PRO A 298 34.21 20.22 4.05
CA PRO A 298 33.67 18.85 4.07
C PRO A 298 34.74 17.80 3.77
N GLY A 299 34.79 16.76 4.61
CA GLY A 299 35.64 15.58 4.44
C GLY A 299 37.12 15.75 4.77
N GLU A 300 37.81 14.63 5.01
CA GLU A 300 39.23 14.59 5.39
C GLU A 300 40.19 14.63 4.18
N SER A 301 39.65 14.61 2.96
CA SER A 301 40.41 14.70 1.71
C SER A 301 39.63 15.46 0.64
N GLY A 302 40.31 15.91 -0.43
CA GLY A 302 39.74 16.64 -1.56
C GLY A 302 39.81 18.16 -1.41
N SER A 303 39.00 18.93 -2.15
CA SER A 303 39.13 20.38 -2.16
C SER A 303 37.81 21.15 -2.29
N VAL A 304 37.78 22.33 -1.70
CA VAL A 304 36.74 23.35 -1.84
C VAL A 304 37.32 24.55 -2.57
N GLU A 305 36.61 25.08 -3.56
CA GLU A 305 36.91 26.40 -4.11
C GLU A 305 35.95 27.44 -3.54
N LEU A 306 36.52 28.47 -2.92
CA LEU A 306 35.83 29.62 -2.35
C LEU A 306 35.94 30.80 -3.32
N ASP A 307 34.80 31.36 -3.70
CA ASP A 307 34.73 32.58 -4.51
C ASP A 307 34.70 33.82 -3.60
N TRP A 308 33.88 33.79 -2.56
CA TRP A 308 33.91 34.82 -1.53
C TRP A 308 33.36 34.35 -0.19
N VAL A 309 33.74 35.07 0.86
CA VAL A 309 33.16 34.99 2.20
C VAL A 309 32.75 36.40 2.62
N ARG A 310 31.53 36.57 3.14
CA ARG A 310 30.96 37.84 3.59
C ARG A 310 30.43 37.68 5.01
N ILE A 311 30.64 38.69 5.83
CA ILE A 311 29.94 38.85 7.10
C ILE A 311 28.92 39.95 6.90
N LEU A 312 27.64 39.65 7.11
CA LEU A 312 26.54 40.59 6.97
C LEU A 312 25.95 40.94 8.35
N GLU A 313 25.60 42.20 8.54
CA GLU A 313 24.76 42.62 9.65
C GLU A 313 23.36 42.02 9.47
N ARG A 314 22.93 41.20 10.43
CA ARG A 314 21.52 40.80 10.50
C ARG A 314 20.73 41.97 11.06
N PRO A 315 19.51 42.22 10.56
CA PRO A 315 18.58 43.08 11.28
C PRO A 315 18.45 42.58 12.72
N LYS A 316 18.58 43.47 13.70
CA LYS A 316 18.19 43.14 15.08
C LYS A 316 16.76 42.62 15.05
N GLU A 317 16.50 41.53 15.75
CA GLU A 317 15.14 41.07 15.97
C GLU A 317 14.36 42.21 16.60
N ASP A 318 13.45 42.81 15.82
CA ASP A 318 12.52 43.77 16.37
C ASP A 318 11.46 42.97 17.13
N PRO A 319 11.40 43.10 18.47
CA PRO A 319 10.44 42.36 19.28
C PRO A 319 8.99 42.68 18.89
N ASN A 320 8.75 43.78 18.16
CA ASN A 320 7.43 44.18 17.67
C ASN A 320 7.02 43.52 16.34
N VAL A 321 7.91 42.77 15.67
CA VAL A 321 7.53 42.03 14.46
C VAL A 321 6.56 40.89 14.84
N PRO A 322 5.34 40.86 14.27
CA PRO A 322 4.39 39.79 14.57
C PRO A 322 4.93 38.42 14.16
N ALA A 323 4.63 37.40 14.96
CA ALA A 323 4.92 36.02 14.57
C ALA A 323 4.18 35.66 13.27
N PRO A 324 4.80 34.86 12.38
CA PRO A 324 4.09 34.33 11.23
C PRO A 324 2.87 33.51 11.67
N VAL A 325 1.81 33.53 10.87
CA VAL A 325 0.65 32.66 11.07
C VAL A 325 0.95 31.32 10.41
N ARG A 326 0.82 30.22 11.17
CA ARG A 326 1.03 28.88 10.63
C ARG A 326 -0.21 28.45 9.83
N GLY A 327 -0.01 28.08 8.58
CA GLY A 327 -1.06 27.56 7.71
C GLY A 327 -0.85 26.09 7.36
N GLU A 328 -1.95 25.45 6.97
CA GLU A 328 -2.01 24.08 6.46
C GLU A 328 -2.94 24.05 5.24
N VAL A 329 -2.54 23.32 4.20
CA VAL A 329 -3.42 22.98 3.07
C VAL A 329 -3.58 21.46 3.03
N ILE A 330 -4.82 20.98 3.02
CA ILE A 330 -5.15 19.56 2.92
C ILE A 330 -5.78 19.30 1.56
N PHE A 331 -5.26 18.31 0.86
CA PHE A 331 -5.77 17.85 -0.43
C PHE A 331 -6.48 16.51 -0.23
N HIS A 332 -7.80 16.56 -0.11
CA HIS A 332 -8.65 15.37 -0.06
C HIS A 332 -8.91 14.89 -1.48
N THR A 333 -8.30 13.76 -1.81
CA THR A 333 -8.15 13.31 -3.20
C THR A 333 -9.02 12.08 -3.41
N PHE A 334 -9.95 12.17 -4.34
CA PHE A 334 -10.83 11.08 -4.79
C PHE A 334 -10.53 10.79 -6.26
N PRO A 335 -11.00 9.66 -6.83
CA PRO A 335 -10.76 9.39 -8.25
C PRO A 335 -11.31 10.48 -9.19
N ASP A 336 -12.41 11.10 -8.81
CA ASP A 336 -13.20 12.02 -9.63
C ASP A 336 -13.42 13.39 -8.97
N GLN A 337 -12.91 13.62 -7.75
CA GLN A 337 -13.02 14.91 -7.07
C GLN A 337 -11.76 15.26 -6.28
N LEU A 338 -11.38 16.53 -6.29
CA LEU A 338 -10.36 17.08 -5.40
C LEU A 338 -11.02 18.08 -4.45
N ARG A 339 -10.69 18.02 -3.16
CA ARG A 339 -11.05 19.09 -2.23
C ARG A 339 -9.79 19.69 -1.66
N ILE A 340 -9.79 21.01 -1.58
CA ILE A 340 -8.68 21.80 -1.07
C ILE A 340 -9.19 22.50 0.17
N GLU A 341 -8.73 22.05 1.33
CA GLU A 341 -9.03 22.65 2.63
C GLU A 341 -7.85 23.49 3.09
N LEU A 342 -8.11 24.72 3.52
CA LEU A 342 -7.12 25.61 4.12
C LEU A 342 -7.45 25.79 5.59
N ARG A 343 -6.46 25.62 6.47
CA ARG A 343 -6.56 25.84 7.92
C ARG A 343 -5.43 26.75 8.41
N PHE A 344 -5.70 27.48 9.49
CA PHE A 344 -4.71 28.33 10.14
C PHE A 344 -4.64 28.07 11.64
N GLU A 345 -3.43 28.18 12.18
CA GLU A 345 -3.12 28.15 13.61
C GLU A 345 -2.37 29.43 13.98
N PRO A 346 -3.10 30.52 14.31
CA PRO A 346 -2.46 31.75 14.74
C PRO A 346 -1.90 31.59 16.16
N PRO A 347 -0.57 31.72 16.38
CA PRO A 347 -0.03 31.72 17.74
C PRO A 347 -0.49 32.97 18.50
N ALA A 348 -0.37 32.96 19.83
CA ALA A 348 -0.72 34.11 20.65
C ALA A 348 0.03 35.37 20.18
N GLY A 349 -0.72 36.45 19.91
CA GLY A 349 -0.18 37.72 19.44
C GLY A 349 0.07 37.80 17.91
N ALA A 350 -0.20 36.75 17.15
CA ALA A 350 -0.23 36.84 15.67
C ALA A 350 -1.56 37.42 15.17
N ALA A 351 -1.58 37.79 13.88
CA ALA A 351 -2.81 38.23 13.23
C ALA A 351 -3.84 37.11 13.19
N VAL A 352 -5.12 37.47 13.34
CA VAL A 352 -6.23 36.52 13.30
C VAL A 352 -6.78 36.46 11.87
N PRO A 353 -6.63 35.34 11.15
CA PRO A 353 -7.17 35.20 9.80
C PRO A 353 -8.70 35.36 9.78
N LYS A 354 -9.24 36.12 8.83
CA LYS A 354 -10.70 36.31 8.67
C LYS A 354 -11.24 35.82 7.33
N THR A 355 -10.55 36.18 6.25
CA THR A 355 -11.01 35.85 4.89
C THR A 355 -9.85 35.29 4.09
N VAL A 356 -10.02 34.12 3.47
CA VAL A 356 -9.04 33.62 2.50
C VAL A 356 -9.23 34.33 1.18
N VAL A 357 -8.11 34.62 0.51
CA VAL A 357 -8.06 35.15 -0.84
C VAL A 357 -7.19 34.22 -1.69
N LEU A 358 -7.78 33.58 -2.70
CA LEU A 358 -7.04 32.80 -3.69
C LEU A 358 -7.01 33.56 -5.01
N SER A 359 -5.81 33.93 -5.46
CA SER A 359 -5.65 34.63 -6.75
C SER A 359 -5.31 33.62 -7.85
N VAL A 360 -5.95 33.75 -9.00
CA VAL A 360 -5.72 32.90 -10.19
C VAL A 360 -5.52 33.75 -11.45
N ASP A 361 -4.73 33.29 -12.41
CA ASP A 361 -4.53 34.02 -13.67
C ASP A 361 -5.72 33.87 -14.63
N ALA A 362 -6.34 32.69 -14.64
CA ALA A 362 -7.48 32.37 -15.48
C ALA A 362 -8.80 32.65 -14.75
N ALA A 363 -9.62 33.55 -15.29
CA ALA A 363 -10.97 33.75 -14.79
C ALA A 363 -11.88 32.56 -15.19
N PRO A 364 -12.76 32.07 -14.31
CA PRO A 364 -13.78 31.09 -14.65
C PRO A 364 -14.73 31.65 -15.71
N GLY A 365 -15.11 30.80 -16.67
CA GLY A 365 -15.93 31.19 -17.82
C GLY A 365 -17.40 31.45 -17.49
N GLY A 366 -17.94 30.85 -16.42
CA GLY A 366 -19.32 31.03 -15.98
C GLY A 366 -19.48 30.78 -14.48
N GLN A 367 -20.41 31.51 -13.84
CA GLN A 367 -20.77 31.36 -12.44
C GLN A 367 -22.29 31.16 -12.29
N ALA A 368 -22.67 30.25 -11.41
CA ALA A 368 -24.04 30.04 -10.97
C ALA A 368 -24.09 29.85 -9.46
N ALA A 369 -25.28 29.98 -8.87
CA ALA A 369 -25.53 29.52 -7.51
C ALA A 369 -26.04 28.07 -7.53
N ALA A 370 -25.52 27.25 -6.62
CA ALA A 370 -26.01 25.90 -6.35
C ALA A 370 -26.14 25.73 -4.84
N GLY A 371 -27.37 25.54 -4.33
CA GLY A 371 -27.62 25.44 -2.88
C GLY A 371 -27.16 26.67 -2.08
N GLY A 372 -27.20 27.87 -2.68
CA GLY A 372 -26.70 29.11 -2.06
C GLY A 372 -25.17 29.26 -2.05
N ARG A 373 -24.43 28.35 -2.68
CA ARG A 373 -22.97 28.38 -2.82
C ARG A 373 -22.56 28.75 -4.25
N PRO A 374 -21.42 29.43 -4.45
CA PRO A 374 -20.93 29.74 -5.79
C PRO A 374 -20.40 28.48 -6.48
N LEU A 375 -20.87 28.24 -7.70
CA LEU A 375 -20.39 27.19 -8.61
C LEU A 375 -19.82 27.85 -9.85
N ALA A 376 -18.55 27.61 -10.13
CA ALA A 376 -17.84 28.16 -11.28
C ALA A 376 -17.27 27.06 -12.18
N THR A 377 -16.98 27.39 -13.42
CA THR A 377 -16.27 26.49 -14.35
C THR A 377 -14.95 27.09 -14.79
N LEU A 378 -13.85 26.36 -14.55
CA LEU A 378 -12.51 26.66 -15.04
C LEU A 378 -12.26 25.89 -16.34
N GLY A 379 -11.67 26.53 -17.35
CA GLY A 379 -11.43 25.92 -18.66
C GLY A 379 -12.65 25.92 -19.59
N GLY A 380 -12.65 25.02 -20.58
CA GLY A 380 -13.71 24.93 -21.59
C GLY A 380 -13.54 23.75 -22.55
N GLY A 381 -14.64 23.32 -23.17
CA GLY A 381 -14.68 22.10 -23.99
C GLY A 381 -14.51 20.83 -23.14
N GLY A 382 -13.87 19.79 -23.68
CA GLY A 382 -13.59 18.54 -22.96
C GLY A 382 -12.54 18.63 -21.84
N ALA A 383 -11.95 19.81 -21.63
CA ALA A 383 -10.97 20.10 -20.58
C ALA A 383 -11.47 21.24 -19.70
N ALA A 384 -12.41 20.90 -18.81
CA ALA A 384 -13.03 21.84 -17.88
C ALA A 384 -13.23 21.19 -16.51
N LEU A 385 -13.23 22.03 -15.48
CA LEU A 385 -13.40 21.64 -14.09
C LEU A 385 -14.43 22.56 -13.42
N SER A 386 -15.41 21.97 -12.74
CA SER A 386 -16.36 22.67 -11.88
C SER A 386 -15.72 22.90 -10.51
N LEU A 387 -15.87 24.11 -9.97
CA LEU A 387 -15.38 24.51 -8.66
C LEU A 387 -16.55 25.03 -7.83
N LEU A 388 -16.87 24.32 -6.76
CA LEU A 388 -17.90 24.68 -5.79
C LEU A 388 -17.24 25.28 -4.54
N GLY A 389 -17.49 26.56 -4.28
CA GLY A 389 -17.02 27.22 -3.06
C GLY A 389 -17.82 26.82 -1.83
N CYS A 390 -17.27 27.03 -0.62
CA CYS A 390 -18.01 26.90 0.63
C CYS A 390 -19.14 27.95 0.75
N ALA A 391 -19.93 27.88 1.82
CA ALA A 391 -20.96 28.88 2.10
C ALA A 391 -20.33 30.26 2.37
N GLY A 392 -20.85 31.30 1.72
CA GLY A 392 -20.32 32.67 1.83
C GLY A 392 -19.08 32.94 0.95
N ALA A 393 -18.58 31.95 0.21
CA ALA A 393 -17.54 32.19 -0.78
C ALA A 393 -18.07 33.02 -1.96
N ALA A 394 -17.17 33.74 -2.64
CA ALA A 394 -17.45 34.49 -3.86
C ALA A 394 -16.22 34.54 -4.77
N PHE A 395 -16.44 34.74 -6.07
CA PHE A 395 -15.35 35.02 -6.99
C PHE A 395 -15.58 36.36 -7.69
N ASP A 396 -14.58 37.23 -7.59
CA ASP A 396 -14.56 38.51 -8.28
C ASP A 396 -13.80 38.38 -9.60
N THR A 397 -14.52 38.55 -10.71
CA THR A 397 -13.97 38.46 -12.07
C THR A 397 -13.03 39.60 -12.43
N ALA A 398 -13.16 40.77 -11.79
CA ALA A 398 -12.29 41.92 -12.07
C ALA A 398 -10.91 41.73 -11.45
N THR A 399 -10.86 41.24 -10.21
CA THR A 399 -9.61 40.98 -9.48
C THR A 399 -9.07 39.56 -9.71
N LYS A 400 -9.88 38.67 -10.29
CA LYS A 400 -9.60 37.23 -10.46
C LYS A 400 -9.31 36.53 -9.14
N GLN A 401 -10.08 36.86 -8.11
CA GLN A 401 -9.89 36.36 -6.75
C GLN A 401 -11.11 35.60 -6.25
N TRP A 402 -10.86 34.41 -5.70
CA TRP A 402 -11.79 33.73 -4.82
C TRP A 402 -11.64 34.28 -3.41
N THR A 403 -12.75 34.56 -2.76
CA THR A 403 -12.81 34.90 -1.34
C THR A 403 -13.69 33.91 -0.61
N ALA A 404 -13.32 33.57 0.63
CA ALA A 404 -14.14 32.74 1.49
C ALA A 404 -13.95 33.09 2.97
N PRO A 405 -15.02 33.10 3.78
CA PRO A 405 -14.90 33.32 5.21
C PRO A 405 -14.20 32.14 5.88
N LEU A 406 -13.43 32.44 6.94
CA LEU A 406 -12.85 31.43 7.82
C LEU A 406 -13.77 31.19 9.01
N THR A 407 -13.98 29.92 9.36
CA THR A 407 -14.92 29.52 10.42
C THR A 407 -14.30 28.45 11.34
N GLY A 408 -14.85 28.31 12.55
CA GLY A 408 -14.42 27.32 13.55
C GLY A 408 -13.27 27.79 14.46
N ASP A 409 -12.98 26.98 15.49
CA ASP A 409 -11.93 27.25 16.49
C ASP A 409 -10.52 27.17 15.89
N ARG A 410 -10.34 26.27 14.92
CA ARG A 410 -9.19 26.24 14.01
C ARG A 410 -9.65 26.83 12.68
N PRO A 411 -9.49 28.15 12.45
CA PRO A 411 -10.13 28.86 11.35
C PRO A 411 -9.77 28.23 10.01
N GLY A 412 -10.78 27.76 9.27
CA GLY A 412 -10.60 27.09 7.99
C GLY A 412 -11.72 27.34 6.98
N THR A 413 -11.44 26.95 5.73
CA THR A 413 -12.36 27.00 4.59
C THR A 413 -11.97 25.94 3.55
N TYR A 414 -12.83 25.65 2.58
CA TYR A 414 -12.59 24.63 1.57
C TYR A 414 -13.28 24.92 0.23
N TRP A 415 -12.76 24.27 -0.82
CA TRP A 415 -13.38 24.22 -2.16
C TRP A 415 -13.44 22.78 -2.65
N VAL A 416 -14.48 22.48 -3.43
CA VAL A 416 -14.67 21.16 -4.07
C VAL A 416 -14.50 21.32 -5.58
N LEU A 417 -13.66 20.50 -6.17
CA LEU A 417 -13.31 20.50 -7.57
C LEU A 417 -13.77 19.18 -8.20
N GLY A 418 -14.53 19.25 -9.29
CA GLY A 418 -15.05 18.10 -10.04
C GLY A 418 -14.83 18.28 -11.54
N PRO A 419 -14.20 17.35 -12.27
CA PRO A 419 -14.05 17.43 -13.72
C PRO A 419 -15.41 17.46 -14.39
N VAL A 420 -15.63 18.42 -15.30
CA VAL A 420 -16.91 18.57 -15.99
C VAL A 420 -17.15 17.36 -16.88
N THR A 421 -18.31 16.74 -16.74
CA THR A 421 -18.82 15.77 -17.72
C THR A 421 -19.61 16.52 -18.80
N PRO A 422 -19.18 16.49 -20.09
CA PRO A 422 -19.87 17.22 -21.15
C PRO A 422 -21.35 16.85 -21.25
N GLY A 423 -22.23 17.85 -21.23
CA GLY A 423 -23.69 17.68 -21.31
C GLY A 423 -24.39 17.27 -20.01
N ALA A 424 -23.66 17.00 -18.93
CA ALA A 424 -24.23 16.73 -17.60
C ALA A 424 -24.49 18.04 -16.82
N ASP A 425 -25.49 18.04 -15.91
CA ASP A 425 -25.63 19.11 -14.93
C ASP A 425 -24.55 18.96 -13.85
N PRO A 426 -23.60 19.90 -13.73
CA PRO A 426 -22.51 19.80 -12.75
C PRO A 426 -23.02 19.71 -11.30
N ARG A 427 -24.25 20.17 -11.02
CA ARG A 427 -24.84 20.04 -9.67
C ARG A 427 -25.03 18.59 -9.23
N LEU A 428 -25.19 17.66 -10.17
CA LEU A 428 -25.34 16.24 -9.85
C LEU A 428 -24.02 15.63 -9.36
N GLU A 429 -22.87 16.13 -9.85
CA GLU A 429 -21.54 15.72 -9.39
C GLU A 429 -21.30 16.15 -7.93
N PHE A 430 -21.94 17.24 -7.48
CA PHE A 430 -21.87 17.76 -6.11
C PHE A 430 -23.10 17.39 -5.25
N ALA A 431 -23.84 16.33 -5.60
CA ALA A 431 -25.08 16.00 -4.90
C ALA A 431 -24.88 15.79 -3.39
N ASN A 432 -23.80 15.11 -2.99
CA ASN A 432 -23.44 14.93 -1.57
C ASN A 432 -23.10 16.25 -0.87
N ASP A 433 -22.52 17.22 -1.57
CA ASP A 433 -22.12 18.52 -1.03
C ASP A 433 -23.26 19.51 -0.89
N LEU A 434 -24.22 19.43 -1.82
CA LEU A 434 -25.37 20.34 -1.88
C LEU A 434 -26.53 19.82 -1.03
N VAL A 435 -26.74 18.50 -1.03
CA VAL A 435 -27.81 17.83 -0.29
C VAL A 435 -27.26 16.53 0.33
N PRO A 436 -26.43 16.64 1.40
CA PRO A 436 -25.95 15.48 2.14
C PRO A 436 -27.12 14.61 2.63
N LEU A 437 -26.87 13.32 2.83
CA LEU A 437 -27.88 12.44 3.42
C LEU A 437 -28.28 12.93 4.82
N PRO A 438 -29.59 13.06 5.10
CA PRO A 438 -30.07 13.48 6.41
C PRO A 438 -29.83 12.36 7.44
N ALA A 439 -29.74 12.72 8.72
CA ALA A 439 -29.39 11.77 9.78
C ALA A 439 -30.40 10.62 9.92
N ASP A 440 -31.68 10.85 9.63
CA ASP A 440 -32.76 9.85 9.66
C ASP A 440 -32.76 8.90 8.45
N ALA A 441 -31.88 9.12 7.46
CA ALA A 441 -31.63 8.18 6.38
C ALA A 441 -30.65 7.06 6.77
N VAL A 442 -30.01 7.16 7.94
CA VAL A 442 -29.01 6.20 8.42
C VAL A 442 -29.40 5.68 9.79
N THR A 443 -29.37 4.36 9.97
CA THR A 443 -29.48 3.72 11.29
C THR A 443 -28.19 2.98 11.59
N VAL A 444 -27.64 3.19 12.78
CA VAL A 444 -26.44 2.51 13.26
C VAL A 444 -26.74 1.82 14.59
N THR A 445 -26.33 0.55 14.72
CA THR A 445 -26.36 -0.22 15.98
C THR A 445 -24.93 -0.53 16.41
N ASN A 446 -24.62 -0.34 17.71
CA ASN A 446 -23.25 -0.43 18.27
C ASN A 446 -22.24 0.56 17.68
N GLY A 447 -22.72 1.74 17.29
CA GLY A 447 -21.93 2.80 16.69
C GLY A 447 -22.68 4.13 16.66
N HIS A 448 -22.02 5.16 16.15
CA HIS A 448 -22.54 6.50 15.98
C HIS A 448 -22.40 6.94 14.51
N TRP A 449 -23.46 7.53 13.98
CA TRP A 449 -23.40 8.27 12.72
C TRP A 449 -23.00 9.71 13.01
N LEU A 450 -21.87 10.15 12.46
CA LEU A 450 -21.32 11.48 12.69
C LEU A 450 -21.66 12.46 11.54
N GLY A 451 -22.35 12.00 10.51
CA GLY A 451 -22.81 12.81 9.39
C GLY A 451 -21.74 13.06 8.32
N TYR A 452 -22.07 13.96 7.39
CA TYR A 452 -21.21 14.35 6.29
C TYR A 452 -20.21 15.41 6.73
N ASP A 453 -18.92 15.16 6.52
CA ASP A 453 -17.84 16.10 6.76
C ASP A 453 -17.54 16.89 5.49
N ALA A 454 -18.11 18.10 5.38
CA ALA A 454 -18.08 18.84 4.13
C ALA A 454 -16.67 19.19 3.60
N PRO A 455 -15.66 19.55 4.44
CA PRO A 455 -14.31 19.81 3.96
C PRO A 455 -13.66 18.58 3.31
N SER A 456 -13.76 17.40 3.94
CA SER A 456 -13.17 16.17 3.40
C SER A 456 -14.04 15.46 2.37
N GLY A 457 -15.35 15.69 2.37
CA GLY A 457 -16.32 14.94 1.57
C GLY A 457 -16.64 13.54 2.07
N LEU A 458 -16.19 13.20 3.26
CA LEU A 458 -16.37 11.88 3.85
C LEU A 458 -17.67 11.81 4.64
N TYR A 459 -18.38 10.69 4.52
CA TYR A 459 -19.42 10.33 5.48
C TYR A 459 -18.77 9.62 6.67
N ARG A 460 -18.97 10.16 7.87
CA ARG A 460 -18.29 9.69 9.07
C ARG A 460 -19.21 8.85 9.94
N MET A 461 -18.67 7.74 10.42
CA MET A 461 -19.26 6.91 11.44
C MET A 461 -18.17 6.44 12.41
N GLU A 462 -18.59 5.99 13.57
CA GLU A 462 -17.70 5.54 14.63
C GLU A 462 -18.28 4.31 15.30
N SER A 463 -17.48 3.28 15.50
CA SER A 463 -17.89 2.11 16.27
C SER A 463 -17.75 2.37 17.77
N VAL A 464 -18.68 1.84 18.57
CA VAL A 464 -18.56 1.92 20.03
C VAL A 464 -17.52 0.91 20.48
N SER A 465 -16.41 1.38 21.06
CA SER A 465 -15.44 0.49 21.70
C SER A 465 -16.05 -0.19 22.93
N GLN A 466 -15.84 -1.50 23.08
CA GLN A 466 -16.24 -2.23 24.29
C GLN A 466 -15.25 -2.00 25.46
N GLY A 467 -14.88 -0.74 25.70
CA GLY A 467 -14.04 -0.28 26.81
C GLY A 467 -12.77 0.45 26.37
N SER A 468 -12.36 1.44 27.16
CA SER A 468 -11.04 2.10 27.06
C SER A 468 -9.92 1.07 27.28
N GLY A 469 -8.95 0.99 26.36
CA GLY A 469 -7.75 0.16 26.53
C GLY A 469 -7.56 -0.96 25.50
N TYR A 470 -8.27 -0.95 24.36
CA TYR A 470 -8.04 -1.93 23.30
C TYR A 470 -6.79 -1.59 22.47
N GLY A 471 -5.65 -2.15 22.89
CA GLY A 471 -4.33 -2.00 22.26
C GLY A 471 -3.67 -3.35 21.94
N PHE A 472 -2.40 -3.32 21.56
CA PHE A 472 -1.70 -4.49 20.99
C PHE A 472 -1.83 -5.76 21.84
N ASN A 473 -1.48 -5.74 23.13
CA ASN A 473 -1.53 -6.93 23.99
C ASN A 473 -2.95 -7.49 24.08
N SER A 474 -3.95 -6.63 24.33
CA SER A 474 -5.33 -7.08 24.47
C SER A 474 -5.89 -7.74 23.20
N ALA A 475 -5.49 -7.24 22.04
CA ALA A 475 -5.89 -7.81 20.75
C ALA A 475 -5.15 -9.12 20.44
N PHE A 476 -3.87 -9.21 20.82
CA PHE A 476 -3.07 -10.42 20.71
C PHE A 476 -3.60 -11.54 21.61
N ASP A 477 -3.90 -11.23 22.87
CA ASP A 477 -4.39 -12.18 23.88
C ASP A 477 -5.85 -12.63 23.63
N SER A 478 -6.64 -11.81 22.93
CA SER A 478 -8.04 -12.11 22.57
C SER A 478 -8.20 -12.24 21.06
N PRO A 479 -7.63 -13.29 20.43
CA PRO A 479 -7.37 -13.29 19.00
C PRO A 479 -8.63 -13.25 18.11
N ASN A 480 -9.77 -13.71 18.63
CA ASN A 480 -11.05 -13.74 17.91
C ASN A 480 -11.97 -12.56 18.26
N ARG A 481 -11.52 -11.62 19.10
CA ARG A 481 -12.33 -10.44 19.45
C ARG A 481 -12.44 -9.50 18.26
N ARG A 482 -13.66 -9.05 17.98
CA ARG A 482 -14.01 -8.14 16.88
C ARG A 482 -14.82 -6.97 17.41
N MET A 483 -14.79 -5.85 16.69
CA MET A 483 -15.72 -4.74 16.90
C MET A 483 -16.62 -4.67 15.69
N ALA A 484 -17.91 -4.92 15.89
CA ALA A 484 -18.89 -4.96 14.82
C ALA A 484 -20.00 -3.94 15.08
N MET A 485 -20.36 -3.20 14.04
CA MET A 485 -21.54 -2.34 14.03
C MET A 485 -22.41 -2.67 12.84
N GLN A 486 -23.73 -2.53 13.03
CA GLN A 486 -24.69 -2.70 11.94
C GLN A 486 -25.09 -1.33 11.40
N VAL A 487 -25.16 -1.23 10.09
CA VAL A 487 -25.47 0.01 9.38
C VAL A 487 -26.58 -0.26 8.38
N ALA A 488 -27.59 0.59 8.38
CA ALA A 488 -28.60 0.66 7.33
C ALA A 488 -28.61 2.07 6.73
N ILE A 489 -28.52 2.17 5.40
CA ILE A 489 -28.50 3.43 4.67
C ILE A 489 -29.64 3.40 3.66
N ARG A 490 -30.44 4.46 3.62
CA ARG A 490 -31.52 4.66 2.65
C ARG A 490 -31.22 5.87 1.78
N SER A 491 -31.43 5.73 0.48
CA SER A 491 -31.41 6.88 -0.42
C SER A 491 -32.81 7.47 -0.65
N GLY A 492 -32.86 8.77 -0.95
CA GLY A 492 -34.06 9.44 -1.45
C GLY A 492 -34.22 9.25 -2.97
N ALA A 493 -34.91 10.19 -3.63
CA ALA A 493 -35.22 10.12 -5.07
C ALA A 493 -34.00 10.13 -6.03
N GLN A 494 -32.80 10.35 -5.51
CA GLN A 494 -31.55 10.32 -6.28
C GLN A 494 -30.67 9.19 -5.76
N PRO A 495 -29.89 8.51 -6.61
CA PRO A 495 -28.88 7.58 -6.14
C PRO A 495 -27.81 8.31 -5.31
N ARG A 496 -27.09 7.56 -4.48
CA ARG A 496 -26.00 8.06 -3.63
C ARG A 496 -24.79 7.16 -3.76
N ARG A 497 -23.63 7.79 -3.95
CA ARG A 497 -22.31 7.18 -3.78
C ARG A 497 -21.66 7.84 -2.58
N LEU A 498 -21.48 7.10 -1.50
CA LEU A 498 -20.89 7.57 -0.27
C LEU A 498 -19.47 7.03 -0.20
N LEU A 499 -18.48 7.88 0.08
CA LEU A 499 -17.23 7.39 0.64
C LEU A 499 -17.33 7.48 2.17
N VAL A 500 -17.24 6.33 2.82
CA VAL A 500 -17.40 6.21 4.27
C VAL A 500 -16.03 6.15 4.93
N LYS A 501 -15.86 6.93 6.00
CA LYS A 501 -14.81 6.79 7.01
C LYS A 501 -15.45 6.25 8.29
N CYS A 502 -14.98 5.08 8.74
CA CYS A 502 -15.43 4.46 9.99
C CYS A 502 -14.29 4.39 11.01
N ALA A 503 -14.42 5.12 12.11
CA ALA A 503 -13.46 5.08 13.21
C ALA A 503 -13.67 3.86 14.12
N SER A 504 -12.59 3.13 14.41
CA SER A 504 -12.56 2.01 15.36
C SER A 504 -12.28 2.43 16.81
N GLN A 505 -11.83 3.66 17.01
CA GLN A 505 -11.26 4.16 18.28
C GLN A 505 -10.00 3.41 18.76
N SER A 506 -9.37 2.58 17.92
CA SER A 506 -8.16 1.82 18.25
C SER A 506 -7.02 2.18 17.33
N GLY A 507 -5.90 2.66 17.88
CA GLY A 507 -4.68 3.04 17.15
C GLY A 507 -4.00 1.92 16.36
N ILE A 508 -4.41 0.68 16.58
CA ILE A 508 -3.74 -0.52 16.06
C ILE A 508 -4.53 -1.25 14.98
N LEU A 509 -5.65 -0.68 14.50
CA LEU A 509 -6.60 -1.32 13.60
C LEU A 509 -5.90 -1.96 12.38
N PRO A 510 -5.80 -3.29 12.31
CA PRO A 510 -5.14 -3.93 11.17
C PRO A 510 -6.12 -4.16 10.02
N SER A 511 -7.31 -4.68 10.29
CA SER A 511 -8.24 -5.08 9.25
C SER A 511 -9.66 -4.65 9.55
N THR A 512 -10.39 -4.34 8.50
CA THR A 512 -11.84 -4.18 8.52
C THR A 512 -12.42 -4.91 7.32
N VAL A 513 -13.58 -5.53 7.49
CA VAL A 513 -14.34 -6.10 6.38
C VAL A 513 -15.80 -5.64 6.46
N LEU A 514 -16.49 -5.68 5.32
CA LEU A 514 -17.94 -5.56 5.29
C LEU A 514 -18.56 -6.94 5.23
N THR A 515 -19.63 -7.16 5.99
CA THR A 515 -20.41 -8.39 5.92
C THR A 515 -21.89 -8.08 5.71
N ASP A 516 -22.67 -9.05 5.25
CA ASP A 516 -24.11 -8.99 5.42
C ASP A 516 -24.50 -9.05 6.90
N LEU A 517 -25.79 -8.94 7.20
CA LEU A 517 -26.28 -8.99 8.59
C LEU A 517 -26.10 -10.35 9.27
N HIS A 518 -25.73 -11.39 8.52
CA HIS A 518 -25.47 -12.74 9.01
C HIS A 518 -23.97 -13.04 9.21
N GLY A 519 -23.09 -12.11 8.83
CA GLY A 519 -21.65 -12.21 9.01
C GLY A 519 -20.87 -12.73 7.79
N PHE A 520 -21.53 -12.95 6.64
CA PHE A 520 -20.84 -13.36 5.41
C PHE A 520 -20.18 -12.17 4.71
N MET A 521 -18.90 -12.32 4.36
CA MET A 521 -18.12 -11.22 3.77
C MET A 521 -18.69 -10.75 2.42
N LEU A 522 -18.79 -9.42 2.28
CA LEU A 522 -19.21 -8.73 1.06
C LEU A 522 -17.99 -8.43 0.16
N PRO A 523 -18.15 -8.29 -1.17
CA PRO A 523 -17.04 -8.25 -2.12
C PRO A 523 -16.30 -6.90 -2.19
N THR A 524 -16.68 -5.91 -1.38
CA THR A 524 -16.09 -4.57 -1.37
C THR A 524 -14.85 -4.53 -0.46
N PRO A 525 -13.64 -4.33 -1.01
CA PRO A 525 -12.43 -4.21 -0.20
C PRO A 525 -12.49 -2.98 0.70
N VAL A 526 -12.02 -3.14 1.94
CA VAL A 526 -11.87 -2.07 2.92
C VAL A 526 -10.40 -1.96 3.26
N LEU A 527 -9.83 -0.76 3.16
CA LEU A 527 -8.47 -0.50 3.62
C LEU A 527 -8.52 0.28 4.94
N SER A 528 -7.71 -0.15 5.91
CA SER A 528 -7.58 0.52 7.21
C SER A 528 -6.35 1.42 7.24
N CYS A 529 -6.50 2.61 7.82
CA CYS A 529 -5.43 3.59 8.06
C CYS A 529 -5.27 3.77 9.57
N LYS A 530 -4.05 3.97 10.06
CA LYS A 530 -3.81 4.02 11.51
C LYS A 530 -2.62 4.88 11.93
N ASN A 531 -2.57 5.19 13.22
CA ASN A 531 -1.39 5.68 13.92
C ASN A 531 -1.35 5.06 15.33
N PHE A 532 -0.17 4.64 15.79
CA PHE A 532 -0.02 3.94 17.08
C PHE A 532 -0.03 4.88 18.30
N ALA A 533 0.40 6.12 18.11
CA ALA A 533 0.79 7.10 19.15
C ALA A 533 2.08 6.75 19.89
N GLY A 534 2.81 7.78 20.32
CA GLY A 534 3.97 7.70 21.21
C GLY A 534 5.32 7.59 20.50
N GLU A 535 5.35 7.54 19.17
CA GLU A 535 6.58 7.45 18.37
C GLU A 535 7.18 8.83 18.06
N LEU A 536 6.41 9.91 18.26
CA LEU A 536 6.81 11.32 18.07
C LEU A 536 7.39 11.60 16.67
N GLU A 537 6.92 10.86 15.67
CA GLU A 537 7.39 10.97 14.29
C GLU A 537 6.71 12.12 13.53
N GLU A 538 5.52 12.51 14.00
CA GLU A 538 4.70 13.58 13.46
C GLU A 538 4.31 14.61 14.54
N PRO A 539 4.04 15.88 14.19
CA PRO A 539 3.58 16.87 15.17
C PRO A 539 2.23 16.52 15.81
N ASP A 540 1.37 15.80 15.08
CA ASP A 540 0.18 15.17 15.62
C ASP A 540 0.39 13.64 15.67
N ASP A 541 0.81 13.19 16.85
CA ASP A 541 1.06 11.80 17.17
C ASP A 541 -0.11 11.14 17.91
N SER A 542 -1.35 11.61 17.67
CA SER A 542 -2.54 10.98 18.23
C SER A 542 -2.80 9.61 17.60
N GLY A 543 -3.16 8.63 18.44
CA GLY A 543 -3.45 7.28 17.98
C GLY A 543 -4.85 7.20 17.35
N TYR A 544 -4.96 6.57 16.19
CA TYR A 544 -6.24 6.37 15.50
C TYR A 544 -6.24 5.11 14.64
N GLY A 545 -7.44 4.62 14.30
CA GLY A 545 -7.62 3.51 13.38
C GLY A 545 -8.95 3.64 12.65
N ASP A 546 -8.87 3.93 11.36
CA ASP A 546 -9.99 4.29 10.51
C ASP A 546 -10.10 3.35 9.32
N ALA A 547 -11.32 2.96 8.96
CA ALA A 547 -11.60 2.14 7.80
C ALA A 547 -12.29 2.96 6.71
N TYR A 548 -11.89 2.77 5.45
CA TYR A 548 -12.42 3.50 4.30
C TYR A 548 -13.02 2.55 3.26
N PHE A 549 -14.26 2.84 2.84
CA PHE A 549 -14.96 2.04 1.84
C PHE A 549 -16.08 2.83 1.15
N PRO A 550 -16.34 2.59 -0.15
CA PRO A 550 -17.49 3.14 -0.82
C PRO A 550 -18.76 2.36 -0.49
N VAL A 551 -19.90 3.04 -0.50
CA VAL A 551 -21.23 2.44 -0.50
C VAL A 551 -22.08 3.11 -1.57
N GLU A 552 -22.68 2.31 -2.44
CA GLU A 552 -23.62 2.80 -3.45
C GLU A 552 -25.05 2.43 -3.07
N VAL A 553 -26.00 3.35 -3.26
CA VAL A 553 -27.42 3.10 -2.96
C VAL A 553 -28.24 3.71 -4.08
N ASN A 554 -29.06 2.90 -4.76
CA ASN A 554 -29.94 3.40 -5.82
C ASN A 554 -31.02 4.34 -5.26
N ALA A 555 -31.65 5.11 -6.16
CA ALA A 555 -32.76 5.97 -5.81
C ALA A 555 -33.90 5.19 -5.15
N ASN A 556 -34.38 5.68 -4.01
CA ASN A 556 -35.45 5.11 -3.20
C ASN A 556 -35.19 3.69 -2.68
N GLU A 557 -33.94 3.23 -2.67
CA GLU A 557 -33.55 1.93 -2.11
C GLU A 557 -32.86 2.09 -0.75
N ALA A 558 -32.72 0.96 -0.05
CA ALA A 558 -31.95 0.86 1.18
C ALA A 558 -31.01 -0.35 1.11
N THR A 559 -29.85 -0.23 1.76
CA THR A 559 -28.90 -1.32 1.96
C THR A 559 -28.59 -1.48 3.44
N SER A 560 -28.27 -2.70 3.87
CA SER A 560 -27.89 -3.00 5.25
C SER A 560 -26.74 -3.98 5.30
N PHE A 561 -25.79 -3.73 6.18
CA PHE A 561 -24.55 -4.48 6.29
C PHE A 561 -23.95 -4.30 7.69
N GLN A 562 -22.88 -5.05 7.98
CA GLN A 562 -22.05 -4.83 9.15
C GLN A 562 -20.67 -4.34 8.73
N VAL A 563 -20.09 -3.47 9.54
CA VAL A 563 -18.66 -3.13 9.50
C VAL A 563 -18.00 -3.88 10.63
N VAL A 564 -17.03 -4.74 10.30
CA VAL A 564 -16.38 -5.64 11.25
C VAL A 564 -14.89 -5.33 11.29
N HIS A 565 -14.45 -4.65 12.35
CA HIS A 565 -13.05 -4.44 12.66
C HIS A 565 -12.47 -5.70 13.29
N SER A 566 -11.42 -6.25 12.69
CA SER A 566 -10.75 -7.48 13.10
C SER A 566 -9.28 -7.19 13.38
N PHE A 567 -8.74 -7.82 14.44
CA PHE A 567 -7.42 -7.46 14.96
C PHE A 567 -6.37 -8.55 14.78
N GLN A 568 -6.62 -9.76 15.29
CA GLN A 568 -5.61 -10.82 15.28
C GLN A 568 -5.95 -11.98 14.32
N ARG A 569 -7.21 -12.39 14.25
CA ARG A 569 -7.66 -13.51 13.41
C ARG A 569 -8.83 -13.17 12.51
N TRP A 570 -8.92 -13.92 11.40
CA TRP A 570 -10.10 -14.00 10.56
C TRP A 570 -10.44 -15.47 10.32
N GLY A 571 -11.53 -15.95 10.94
CA GLY A 571 -11.78 -17.39 11.02
C GLY A 571 -10.82 -18.07 11.98
N ASP A 572 -10.35 -19.25 11.62
CA ASP A 572 -9.46 -20.09 12.43
C ASP A 572 -7.96 -19.76 12.33
N HIS A 573 -7.58 -18.82 11.46
CA HIS A 573 -6.20 -18.42 11.20
C HIS A 573 -5.95 -16.93 11.45
N LEU A 574 -4.65 -16.58 11.54
CA LEU A 574 -4.22 -15.19 11.63
C LEU A 574 -4.66 -14.42 10.38
N LEU A 575 -5.04 -13.16 10.54
CA LEU A 575 -5.33 -12.30 9.39
C LEU A 575 -4.03 -11.75 8.77
N LYS A 576 -4.07 -11.45 7.47
CA LYS A 576 -3.03 -10.74 6.71
C LYS A 576 -3.65 -9.62 5.88
N GLN A 577 -2.96 -8.48 5.85
CA GLN A 577 -3.51 -7.24 5.35
C GLN A 577 -2.44 -6.26 4.90
N VAL A 578 -2.86 -5.25 4.16
CA VAL A 578 -2.16 -3.98 3.97
C VAL A 578 -2.95 -2.83 4.59
N THR A 579 -2.25 -1.96 5.30
CA THR A 579 -2.77 -0.73 5.93
C THR A 579 -1.89 0.46 5.56
N SER A 580 -2.41 1.68 5.66
CA SER A 580 -1.54 2.87 5.67
C SER A 580 -1.28 3.33 7.09
N ILE A 581 -0.06 3.82 7.36
CA ILE A 581 0.30 4.43 8.64
C ILE A 581 0.57 5.92 8.45
N ARG A 582 0.10 6.75 9.40
CA ARG A 582 0.53 8.15 9.47
C ARG A 582 2.02 8.18 9.83
N PHE A 583 2.81 8.64 8.89
CA PHE A 583 4.25 8.72 9.01
C PHE A 583 4.77 9.89 8.18
N PHE A 584 6.02 10.31 8.38
CA PHE A 584 6.59 11.44 7.63
C PHE A 584 6.81 11.16 6.14
N ASN A 585 6.73 9.88 5.76
CA ASN A 585 6.69 9.38 4.39
C ASN A 585 5.42 8.54 4.22
N ILE A 586 4.92 8.40 2.99
CA ILE A 586 3.78 7.50 2.77
C ILE A 586 4.24 6.05 3.01
N TYR A 587 3.42 5.27 3.71
CA TYR A 587 3.80 4.00 4.32
C TYR A 587 2.73 2.93 4.08
N TRP A 588 3.07 1.83 3.39
CA TRP A 588 2.25 0.62 3.36
C TRP A 588 2.75 -0.34 4.43
N HIS A 589 1.95 -0.55 5.46
CA HIS A 589 2.25 -1.43 6.58
C HIS A 589 1.52 -2.75 6.44
N LEU A 590 2.26 -3.85 6.42
CA LEU A 590 1.73 -5.22 6.48
C LEU A 590 1.98 -5.78 7.88
N SER A 591 0.99 -6.55 8.34
CA SER A 591 1.07 -7.27 9.61
C SER A 591 0.36 -8.61 9.49
N THR A 592 0.80 -9.57 10.29
CA THR A 592 0.05 -10.80 10.56
C THR A 592 -0.64 -10.62 11.91
N GLY A 593 -1.97 -10.51 11.91
CA GLY A 593 -2.70 -10.04 13.08
C GLY A 593 -2.28 -8.60 13.44
N VAL A 594 -1.99 -8.37 14.73
CA VAL A 594 -1.48 -7.08 15.22
C VAL A 594 0.05 -6.95 15.16
N SER A 595 0.76 -8.01 14.81
CA SER A 595 2.23 -8.02 14.74
C SER A 595 2.69 -7.62 13.34
N GLU A 596 3.47 -6.55 13.27
CA GLU A 596 4.06 -6.01 12.06
C GLU A 596 5.05 -6.99 11.43
N THR A 597 4.99 -7.12 10.11
CA THR A 597 5.86 -8.01 9.35
C THR A 597 6.76 -7.24 8.42
N THR A 598 6.19 -6.47 7.50
CA THR A 598 6.95 -5.73 6.49
C THR A 598 6.26 -4.43 6.18
N CYS A 599 7.01 -3.34 6.16
CA CYS A 599 6.50 -2.05 5.74
C CYS A 599 7.27 -1.51 4.55
N PHE A 600 6.54 -0.90 3.61
CA PHE A 600 7.07 -0.31 2.40
C PHE A 600 6.88 1.20 2.46
N THR A 601 7.98 1.94 2.41
CA THR A 601 7.91 3.38 2.17
C THR A 601 7.68 3.61 0.69
N ILE A 602 6.66 4.39 0.36
CA ILE A 602 6.36 4.68 -1.04
C ILE A 602 7.46 5.55 -1.66
N PRO A 603 7.91 6.65 -1.01
CA PRO A 603 9.19 7.24 -1.35
C PRO A 603 10.32 6.37 -0.79
N TRP A 604 11.48 6.37 -1.44
CA TRP A 604 12.66 5.75 -0.84
C TRP A 604 13.10 6.50 0.43
N MET A 605 13.75 5.79 1.35
CA MET A 605 14.50 6.37 2.46
C MET A 605 16.00 6.23 2.22
N LEU A 606 16.79 7.18 2.74
CA LEU A 606 18.24 7.07 2.75
C LEU A 606 18.70 6.62 4.15
N LEU A 607 19.03 5.34 4.31
CA LEU A 607 19.53 4.75 5.55
C LEU A 607 20.94 4.21 5.31
N ASN A 608 21.89 4.50 6.20
CA ASN A 608 23.30 4.09 6.05
C ASN A 608 23.88 4.45 4.66
N GLY A 609 23.48 5.59 4.09
CA GLY A 609 23.92 6.05 2.77
C GLY A 609 23.28 5.31 1.59
N GLU A 610 22.33 4.41 1.79
CA GLU A 610 21.70 3.60 0.75
C GLU A 610 20.20 3.84 0.63
N TYR A 611 19.68 3.76 -0.60
CA TYR A 611 18.25 3.89 -0.84
C TYR A 611 17.54 2.59 -0.48
N VAL A 612 16.62 2.67 0.46
CA VAL A 612 15.80 1.54 0.94
C VAL A 612 14.34 1.82 0.67
N LEU A 613 13.59 0.75 0.46
CA LEU A 613 12.13 0.78 0.28
C LEU A 613 11.41 0.08 1.44
N ILE A 614 12.09 -0.87 2.09
CA ILE A 614 11.53 -1.64 3.19
C ILE A 614 12.31 -1.31 4.47
N PRO A 615 11.93 -0.24 5.20
CA PRO A 615 12.59 0.12 6.46
C PRO A 615 12.20 -0.77 7.64
N ASP A 616 11.04 -1.42 7.61
CA ASP A 616 10.66 -2.43 8.59
C ASP A 616 10.59 -3.78 7.90
N PHE A 617 11.52 -4.65 8.26
CA PHE A 617 11.64 -6.01 7.77
C PHE A 617 11.84 -6.92 8.99
N ARG A 618 10.73 -7.38 9.57
CA ARG A 618 10.69 -7.88 10.95
C ARG A 618 10.59 -9.41 10.99
N PRO A 619 11.41 -10.11 11.82
CA PRO A 619 11.44 -11.56 11.88
C PRO A 619 10.37 -12.08 12.84
N TYR A 620 9.35 -12.77 12.32
CA TYR A 620 8.27 -13.34 13.15
C TYR A 620 8.76 -14.36 14.20
N SER A 621 9.89 -15.02 13.95
CA SER A 621 10.56 -15.92 14.90
C SER A 621 11.33 -15.20 16.01
N GLY A 622 11.43 -13.88 15.96
CA GLY A 622 12.14 -13.08 16.94
C GLY A 622 11.37 -12.90 18.26
N PRO A 623 12.06 -12.52 19.34
CA PRO A 623 11.39 -12.08 20.56
C PRO A 623 10.56 -10.82 20.31
N PHE A 624 9.51 -10.65 21.12
CA PHE A 624 8.71 -9.43 21.12
C PHE A 624 9.40 -8.32 21.93
N TRP A 625 9.11 -7.07 21.59
CA TRP A 625 9.41 -5.91 22.41
C TRP A 625 8.75 -6.03 23.79
N PRO A 626 9.40 -5.52 24.86
CA PRO A 626 8.75 -5.44 26.16
C PRO A 626 7.43 -4.64 26.08
N GLY A 627 6.30 -5.30 26.36
CA GLY A 627 4.99 -4.65 26.42
C GLY A 627 4.26 -4.47 25.10
N GLN A 628 4.81 -4.93 23.96
CA GLN A 628 4.14 -4.90 22.66
C GLN A 628 4.58 -6.11 21.80
N PRO A 629 3.66 -6.87 21.17
CA PRO A 629 3.95 -8.02 20.31
C PRO A 629 4.52 -7.60 18.94
N GLN A 630 5.60 -6.82 18.95
CA GLN A 630 6.38 -6.40 17.78
C GLN A 630 7.82 -6.90 17.85
N HIS A 631 8.45 -7.09 16.70
CA HIS A 631 9.85 -7.54 16.59
C HIS A 631 10.73 -6.44 16.04
N ASP A 632 12.00 -6.35 16.40
CA ASP A 632 12.92 -5.36 15.82
C ASP A 632 13.40 -5.73 14.40
N CYS A 633 13.94 -4.76 13.66
CA CYS A 633 14.49 -4.94 12.31
C CYS A 633 15.99 -4.57 12.26
N GLN A 634 16.76 -5.28 11.44
CA GLN A 634 18.22 -5.06 11.31
C GLN A 634 18.73 -5.06 9.86
N SER A 635 17.86 -5.29 8.89
CA SER A 635 18.18 -5.25 7.46
C SER A 635 17.08 -4.51 6.70
N TRP A 636 17.47 -3.77 5.66
CA TRP A 636 16.59 -2.89 4.90
C TRP A 636 16.72 -3.14 3.39
N PRO A 637 15.76 -3.86 2.80
CA PRO A 637 15.70 -4.05 1.36
C PRO A 637 15.49 -2.75 0.55
N GLY A 638 16.15 -2.65 -0.60
CA GLY A 638 15.99 -1.58 -1.59
C GLY A 638 15.91 -2.13 -3.01
N LEU A 639 15.19 -1.43 -3.89
CA LEU A 639 15.04 -1.80 -5.31
C LEU A 639 16.27 -1.40 -6.15
N VAL A 640 16.07 -1.34 -7.47
CA VAL A 640 17.10 -0.92 -8.42
C VAL A 640 17.66 0.46 -8.08
N GLN A 641 18.99 0.53 -7.99
CA GLN A 641 19.77 1.75 -7.82
C GLN A 641 21.13 1.60 -8.50
N TYR A 642 21.59 2.68 -9.14
CA TYR A 642 22.85 2.67 -9.85
C TYR A 642 23.51 4.04 -9.93
N ARG A 643 24.76 4.11 -10.40
CA ARG A 643 25.43 5.37 -10.78
C ARG A 643 25.53 5.52 -12.29
N ALA A 644 25.16 6.68 -12.80
CA ALA A 644 25.27 7.03 -14.21
C ALA A 644 25.46 8.54 -14.37
N GLY A 645 26.46 8.95 -15.15
CA GLY A 645 26.69 10.37 -15.43
C GLY A 645 27.13 11.17 -14.19
N GLY A 646 27.79 10.52 -13.22
CA GLY A 646 28.20 11.11 -11.94
C GLY A 646 27.13 11.07 -10.85
N GLU A 647 25.87 10.81 -11.22
CA GLU A 647 24.71 10.89 -10.33
C GLU A 647 24.28 9.52 -9.78
N ARG A 648 23.63 9.53 -8.61
CA ARG A 648 22.97 8.33 -8.06
C ARG A 648 21.52 8.26 -8.53
N VAL A 649 21.21 7.21 -9.27
CA VAL A 649 19.87 6.91 -9.78
C VAL A 649 19.08 6.03 -8.81
N ARG A 650 17.81 6.39 -8.63
CA ARG A 650 16.86 5.77 -7.69
C ARG A 650 15.45 5.74 -8.26
N CYS A 651 14.54 5.01 -7.62
CA CYS A 651 13.15 4.88 -8.05
C CYS A 651 12.29 6.08 -7.61
N LEU A 652 11.50 6.66 -8.51
CA LEU A 652 10.49 7.69 -8.24
C LEU A 652 9.10 7.09 -8.37
N TYR A 653 8.32 7.17 -7.31
CA TYR A 653 7.01 6.53 -7.24
C TYR A 653 5.98 7.15 -8.19
N GLU A 654 5.18 6.30 -8.82
CA GLU A 654 4.12 6.70 -9.74
C GLU A 654 2.72 6.39 -9.21
N ARG A 655 2.48 5.16 -8.73
CA ARG A 655 1.16 4.68 -8.27
C ARG A 655 1.24 3.28 -7.64
N THR A 656 0.17 2.88 -6.95
CA THR A 656 -0.03 1.52 -6.43
C THR A 656 -1.33 0.91 -6.97
N ALA A 657 -1.25 -0.28 -7.53
CA ALA A 657 -2.41 -1.12 -7.84
C ALA A 657 -2.57 -2.19 -6.76
N PHE A 658 -3.78 -2.35 -6.23
CA PHE A 658 -4.07 -3.37 -5.22
C PHE A 658 -4.76 -4.56 -5.86
N GLU A 659 -4.22 -5.77 -5.73
CA GLU A 659 -4.92 -7.00 -6.11
C GLU A 659 -5.65 -7.63 -4.91
N SER A 660 -5.12 -7.49 -3.70
CA SER A 660 -5.69 -8.05 -2.48
C SER A 660 -5.28 -7.24 -1.26
N ILE A 661 -6.25 -6.82 -0.45
CA ILE A 661 -6.02 -5.91 0.67
C ILE A 661 -6.06 -6.63 2.01
N THR A 662 -7.10 -7.44 2.27
CA THR A 662 -7.39 -8.06 3.56
C THR A 662 -8.59 -9.01 3.38
N PRO A 663 -8.84 -10.00 4.26
CA PRO A 663 -8.07 -10.42 5.44
C PRO A 663 -7.18 -11.65 5.28
N ASN A 664 -7.10 -12.25 4.09
CA ASN A 664 -6.38 -13.52 3.89
C ASN A 664 -5.08 -13.36 3.09
N LEU A 665 -4.95 -12.28 2.32
CA LEU A 665 -3.83 -12.07 1.42
C LEU A 665 -3.55 -10.57 1.27
N ALA A 666 -2.30 -10.17 1.47
CA ALA A 666 -1.82 -8.86 1.06
C ALA A 666 -1.12 -9.01 -0.28
N ARG A 667 -1.60 -8.34 -1.32
CA ARG A 667 -0.96 -8.32 -2.64
C ARG A 667 -1.23 -6.99 -3.37
N PHE A 668 -0.15 -6.30 -3.73
CA PHE A 668 -0.21 -5.02 -4.43
C PHE A 668 1.05 -4.79 -5.27
N THR A 669 0.91 -4.07 -6.39
CA THR A 669 2.00 -3.65 -7.26
C THR A 669 2.26 -2.15 -7.13
N MET A 670 3.50 -1.79 -6.79
CA MET A 670 3.99 -0.42 -6.83
C MET A 670 4.74 -0.17 -8.13
N HIS A 671 4.46 0.97 -8.76
CA HIS A 671 5.07 1.41 -10.02
C HIS A 671 5.99 2.60 -9.79
N TYR A 672 7.14 2.61 -10.47
CA TYR A 672 8.13 3.67 -10.39
C TYR A 672 8.74 3.93 -11.77
N THR A 673 9.33 5.12 -11.91
CA THR A 673 10.31 5.44 -12.97
C THR A 673 11.63 5.83 -12.32
N THR A 674 12.77 5.47 -12.91
CA THR A 674 14.08 5.88 -12.37
C THR A 674 14.28 7.39 -12.47
N SER A 675 15.07 7.98 -11.57
CA SER A 675 15.27 9.44 -11.50
C SER A 675 15.94 10.07 -12.71
N ASP A 676 16.63 9.28 -13.54
CA ASP A 676 17.15 9.66 -14.87
C ASP A 676 16.09 9.49 -15.99
N GLY A 677 14.91 8.99 -15.65
CA GLY A 677 13.82 8.69 -16.58
C GLY A 677 14.15 7.58 -17.58
N ALA A 678 15.11 6.70 -17.28
CA ALA A 678 15.60 5.69 -18.20
C ALA A 678 14.88 4.35 -18.10
N ALA A 679 14.36 3.98 -16.92
CA ALA A 679 13.70 2.71 -16.70
C ALA A 679 12.35 2.82 -15.99
N ARG A 680 11.43 1.96 -16.39
CA ARG A 680 10.16 1.70 -15.68
C ARG A 680 10.35 0.52 -14.76
N VAL A 681 9.76 0.61 -13.57
CA VAL A 681 9.89 -0.38 -12.50
C VAL A 681 8.50 -0.78 -12.02
N ALA A 682 8.26 -2.08 -11.93
CA ALA A 682 7.09 -2.64 -11.26
C ALA A 682 7.55 -3.65 -10.19
N MET A 683 7.10 -3.44 -8.96
CA MET A 683 7.35 -4.33 -7.83
C MET A 683 6.02 -4.80 -7.28
N THR A 684 5.73 -6.10 -7.36
CA THR A 684 4.57 -6.71 -6.69
C THR A 684 5.02 -7.31 -5.37
N ALA A 685 4.42 -6.88 -4.26
CA ALA A 685 4.62 -7.51 -2.96
C ALA A 685 3.47 -8.45 -2.67
N MET A 686 3.78 -9.59 -2.07
CA MET A 686 2.78 -10.53 -1.59
C MET A 686 3.20 -11.11 -0.24
N GLU A 687 2.27 -11.09 0.71
CA GLU A 687 2.38 -11.80 1.97
C GLU A 687 1.07 -12.50 2.33
N VAL A 688 1.20 -13.56 3.11
CA VAL A 688 0.11 -14.42 3.61
C VAL A 688 0.25 -14.52 5.12
N PRO A 689 -0.79 -14.92 5.87
CA PRO A 689 -0.65 -15.14 7.30
C PRO A 689 0.48 -16.13 7.57
N GLN A 690 1.34 -15.81 8.53
CA GLN A 690 2.54 -16.59 8.84
C GLN A 690 2.67 -16.74 10.34
N GLY A 691 2.72 -17.98 10.80
CA GLY A 691 2.89 -18.34 12.21
C GLY A 691 4.32 -18.75 12.57
N ASP A 692 5.17 -19.07 11.58
CA ASP A 692 6.56 -19.50 11.81
C ASP A 692 7.59 -18.41 11.51
N GLU A 693 7.58 -17.85 10.29
CA GLU A 693 8.58 -16.90 9.81
C GLU A 693 7.97 -15.90 8.83
N THR A 694 8.45 -14.66 8.87
CA THR A 694 8.08 -13.65 7.88
C THR A 694 8.67 -14.01 6.53
N ARG A 695 7.83 -14.14 5.49
CA ARG A 695 8.27 -14.27 4.10
C ARG A 695 7.52 -13.28 3.24
N THR A 696 8.27 -12.37 2.64
CA THR A 696 7.77 -11.38 1.69
C THR A 696 8.16 -11.82 0.30
N PHE A 697 7.17 -12.11 -0.55
CA PHE A 697 7.41 -12.47 -1.94
C PHE A 697 7.35 -11.22 -2.81
N LEU A 698 8.42 -10.95 -3.55
CA LEU A 698 8.53 -9.87 -4.50
C LEU A 698 8.55 -10.42 -5.92
N ARG A 699 7.72 -9.86 -6.81
CA ARG A 699 7.89 -9.98 -8.26
C ARG A 699 8.39 -8.65 -8.80
N LEU A 700 9.58 -8.66 -9.39
CA LEU A 700 10.31 -7.49 -9.86
C LEU A 700 10.34 -7.48 -11.38
N ARG A 701 10.00 -6.34 -11.99
CA ARG A 701 10.22 -6.06 -13.41
C ARG A 701 10.85 -4.68 -13.56
N TYR A 702 12.01 -4.62 -14.21
CA TYR A 702 12.68 -3.39 -14.62
C TYR A 702 12.83 -3.40 -16.15
N ASP A 703 12.42 -2.34 -16.82
CA ASP A 703 12.49 -2.16 -18.27
C ASP A 703 13.25 -0.88 -18.59
N TRP A 704 14.43 -0.98 -19.21
CA TRP A 704 15.17 0.18 -19.70
C TRP A 704 14.68 0.58 -21.08
N ASP A 705 14.14 1.78 -21.21
CA ASP A 705 13.64 2.34 -22.46
C ASP A 705 14.62 3.35 -23.08
N LYS A 706 15.68 3.73 -22.33
CA LYS A 706 16.74 4.65 -22.77
C LYS A 706 18.13 4.05 -22.51
N PRO A 707 19.14 4.41 -23.31
CA PRO A 707 20.51 3.97 -23.06
C PRO A 707 21.06 4.58 -21.77
N VAL A 708 21.79 3.79 -20.98
CA VAL A 708 22.46 4.22 -19.75
C VAL A 708 23.84 3.58 -19.68
N THR A 709 24.88 4.38 -19.49
CA THR A 709 26.22 3.87 -19.17
C THR A 709 26.39 3.87 -17.66
N ILE A 710 26.69 2.69 -17.10
CA ILE A 710 26.97 2.58 -15.67
C ILE A 710 28.37 3.11 -15.39
N ASP A 711 28.50 3.98 -14.39
CA ASP A 711 29.78 4.54 -14.00
C ASP A 711 30.63 3.50 -13.27
N GLY A 712 31.93 3.42 -13.59
CA GLY A 712 32.87 2.52 -12.93
C GLY A 712 32.56 1.03 -13.11
N ASP A 713 32.86 0.22 -12.08
CA ASP A 713 32.58 -1.22 -12.10
C ASP A 713 31.10 -1.50 -11.83
N ALA A 714 30.37 -1.97 -12.84
CA ALA A 714 28.95 -2.25 -12.76
C ALA A 714 28.60 -3.36 -11.76
N ARG A 715 29.53 -4.27 -11.43
CA ARG A 715 29.33 -5.27 -10.35
C ARG A 715 29.18 -4.61 -8.97
N ARG A 716 29.64 -3.37 -8.82
CA ARG A 716 29.48 -2.53 -7.60
C ARG A 716 28.34 -1.53 -7.75
N ASN A 717 28.31 -0.85 -8.89
CA ASN A 717 27.54 0.35 -9.09
C ASN A 717 26.18 0.12 -9.76
N PHE A 718 25.86 -1.10 -10.20
CA PHE A 718 24.53 -1.47 -10.66
C PHE A 718 23.93 -2.53 -9.72
N ARG A 719 22.94 -2.13 -8.91
CA ARG A 719 22.29 -3.02 -7.95
C ARG A 719 20.83 -3.12 -8.31
N TRP A 720 20.39 -4.24 -8.84
CA TRP A 720 18.98 -4.41 -9.23
C TRP A 720 18.11 -4.88 -8.05
N LEU A 721 18.72 -5.41 -7.00
CA LEU A 721 18.11 -5.62 -5.68
C LEU A 721 19.20 -5.49 -4.61
N ASN A 722 19.00 -4.63 -3.61
CA ASN A 722 19.98 -4.34 -2.56
C ASN A 722 19.43 -4.72 -1.18
N MET A 723 20.28 -5.29 -0.34
CA MET A 723 20.03 -5.50 1.08
C MET A 723 21.03 -4.68 1.88
N ASN A 724 20.54 -3.73 2.67
CA ASN A 724 21.35 -2.86 3.51
C ASN A 724 21.23 -3.30 4.97
N ASP A 725 22.28 -3.88 5.50
CA ASP A 725 22.34 -4.32 6.89
C ASP A 725 22.75 -3.16 7.80
N LYS A 726 22.05 -3.04 8.93
CA LYS A 726 22.25 -1.97 9.92
C LYS A 726 23.68 -1.98 10.50
N ARG A 727 24.28 -3.17 10.59
CA ARG A 727 25.60 -3.44 11.17
C ARG A 727 26.27 -4.57 10.40
N VAL A 728 27.60 -4.69 10.54
CA VAL A 728 28.35 -5.81 9.96
C VAL A 728 27.86 -7.12 10.60
N PRO A 729 27.43 -8.12 9.80
CA PRO A 729 27.02 -9.43 10.29
C PRO A 729 28.24 -10.26 10.72
N ARG A 730 28.00 -11.41 11.34
CA ARG A 730 29.05 -12.40 11.61
C ARG A 730 29.46 -13.15 10.35
N LEU A 731 28.49 -13.56 9.54
CA LEU A 731 28.68 -14.38 8.35
C LEU A 731 27.90 -13.82 7.16
N LEU A 732 28.52 -13.90 5.98
CA LEU A 732 27.87 -13.90 4.68
C LEU A 732 27.72 -15.35 4.22
N LEU A 733 26.58 -15.67 3.60
CA LEU A 733 26.30 -17.00 3.06
C LEU A 733 25.58 -16.91 1.71
N TRP A 734 25.90 -17.82 0.79
CA TRP A 734 25.29 -17.86 -0.53
C TRP A 734 25.34 -19.26 -1.14
N LEU A 735 24.50 -19.50 -2.14
CA LEU A 735 24.55 -20.71 -2.95
C LEU A 735 25.36 -20.46 -4.22
N ASP A 736 26.55 -21.06 -4.30
CA ASP A 736 27.46 -20.87 -5.43
C ASP A 736 26.93 -21.49 -6.74
N ALA A 737 27.59 -21.19 -7.85
CA ALA A 737 27.23 -21.75 -9.16
C ALA A 737 27.28 -23.29 -9.24
N ALA A 738 27.97 -23.97 -8.32
CA ALA A 738 28.00 -25.43 -8.23
C ALA A 738 26.82 -25.99 -7.39
N GLY A 739 25.94 -25.13 -6.88
CA GLY A 739 24.80 -25.53 -6.06
C GLY A 739 25.18 -25.88 -4.62
N LYS A 740 26.34 -25.41 -4.15
CA LYS A 740 26.83 -25.65 -2.79
C LYS A 740 26.72 -24.38 -1.94
N THR A 741 26.22 -24.54 -0.72
CA THR A 741 26.16 -23.46 0.26
C THR A 741 27.58 -23.11 0.72
N GLN A 742 27.95 -21.85 0.54
CA GLN A 742 29.22 -21.26 0.96
C GLN A 742 28.98 -20.28 2.10
N THR A 743 30.00 -20.12 2.95
CA THR A 743 29.99 -19.16 4.06
C THR A 743 31.31 -18.43 4.11
N LYS A 744 31.28 -17.13 4.41
CA LYS A 744 32.48 -16.29 4.60
C LYS A 744 32.27 -15.37 5.81
N PRO A 745 33.22 -15.29 6.76
CA PRO A 745 33.18 -14.28 7.80
C PRO A 745 33.09 -12.88 7.20
N ALA A 746 32.17 -12.07 7.72
CA ALA A 746 32.08 -10.67 7.35
C ALA A 746 33.03 -9.84 8.20
N ALA A 747 33.73 -8.91 7.56
CA ALA A 747 34.67 -7.99 8.19
C ALA A 747 34.46 -6.60 7.60
N ALA A 748 34.62 -5.57 8.43
CA ALA A 748 34.60 -4.19 7.97
C ALA A 748 35.78 -3.94 7.01
N ASP A 749 35.56 -3.03 6.07
CA ASP A 749 36.49 -2.54 5.06
C ASP A 749 37.03 -3.63 4.11
N ALA A 750 36.28 -4.74 4.00
CA ALA A 750 36.55 -5.83 3.09
C ALA A 750 35.48 -5.93 2.00
N GLU A 751 35.92 -6.01 0.74
CA GLU A 751 35.06 -6.51 -0.32
C GLU A 751 34.96 -8.04 -0.20
N LEU A 752 33.77 -8.49 0.17
CA LEU A 752 33.55 -9.90 0.45
C LEU A 752 33.24 -10.69 -0.82
N LEU A 753 32.44 -10.12 -1.72
CA LEU A 753 32.09 -10.68 -3.03
C LEU A 753 32.02 -9.56 -4.08
N LEU A 754 32.44 -9.85 -5.30
CA LEU A 754 32.33 -8.94 -6.44
C LEU A 754 31.93 -9.69 -7.72
N GLY A 755 30.65 -9.66 -8.06
CA GLY A 755 30.10 -10.37 -9.22
C GLY A 755 30.20 -11.89 -9.12
N GLU A 756 30.03 -12.44 -7.92
CA GLU A 756 30.05 -13.88 -7.65
C GLU A 756 28.87 -14.57 -8.35
N PRO A 757 29.12 -15.57 -9.22
CA PRO A 757 28.07 -16.35 -9.85
C PRO A 757 27.31 -17.22 -8.85
N LEU A 758 25.98 -17.07 -8.82
CA LEU A 758 25.11 -17.92 -8.00
C LEU A 758 24.60 -19.13 -8.81
N ALA A 759 24.03 -20.11 -8.11
CA ALA A 759 23.35 -21.23 -8.75
C ALA A 759 22.23 -20.74 -9.69
N LYS A 760 21.94 -21.50 -10.76
CA LYS A 760 20.82 -21.19 -11.66
C LYS A 760 19.46 -21.47 -11.04
N GLU A 761 19.37 -22.53 -10.23
CA GLU A 761 18.12 -23.01 -9.65
C GLU A 761 18.03 -22.64 -8.17
N PHE A 762 17.09 -21.75 -7.87
CA PHE A 762 16.76 -21.34 -6.51
C PHE A 762 17.96 -20.86 -5.68
N PRO A 763 18.84 -19.97 -6.20
CA PRO A 763 19.95 -19.45 -5.43
C PRO A 763 19.49 -18.55 -4.30
N PHE A 764 20.26 -18.51 -3.23
CA PHE A 764 20.10 -17.54 -2.15
C PHE A 764 21.41 -16.83 -1.85
N ILE A 765 21.30 -15.64 -1.26
CA ILE A 765 22.38 -14.93 -0.57
C ILE A 765 21.79 -14.27 0.67
N GLY A 766 22.56 -14.21 1.74
CA GLY A 766 22.12 -13.60 2.99
C GLY A 766 23.22 -13.46 4.01
N THR A 767 22.82 -13.02 5.19
CA THR A 767 23.67 -12.73 6.31
C THR A 767 23.13 -13.35 7.59
N HIS A 768 24.05 -13.59 8.53
CA HIS A 768 23.75 -14.23 9.80
C HIS A 768 24.58 -13.59 10.92
N GLY A 769 24.02 -13.45 12.11
CA GLY A 769 24.72 -12.85 13.25
C GLY A 769 24.81 -11.33 13.20
N ILE A 770 23.79 -10.62 12.72
CA ILE A 770 23.72 -9.16 12.89
C ILE A 770 23.45 -8.89 14.37
N GLY A 771 24.36 -8.13 14.99
CA GLY A 771 24.59 -8.06 16.45
C GLY A 771 23.37 -7.77 17.34
N PRO A 772 23.56 -7.74 18.67
CA PRO A 772 22.43 -7.70 19.58
C PRO A 772 21.61 -6.41 19.43
N SER A 773 20.29 -6.51 19.53
CA SER A 773 19.36 -5.38 19.52
C SER A 773 18.31 -5.55 20.62
N GLN A 774 17.26 -4.72 20.68
CA GLN A 774 16.19 -4.84 21.70
C GLN A 774 15.58 -6.25 21.72
N GLY A 775 16.10 -7.12 22.59
CA GLY A 775 15.69 -8.51 22.76
C GLY A 775 16.45 -9.54 21.91
N PHE A 776 17.32 -9.15 20.98
CA PHE A 776 17.99 -10.07 20.03
C PHE A 776 19.44 -10.31 20.41
N ASP A 777 19.89 -11.56 20.34
CA ASP A 777 21.33 -11.91 20.35
C ASP A 777 21.87 -12.16 18.93
N ASP A 778 20.99 -12.53 17.98
CA ASP A 778 21.34 -12.91 16.61
C ASP A 778 20.16 -12.61 15.66
N TYR A 779 20.37 -11.72 14.68
CA TYR A 779 19.44 -11.49 13.57
C TYR A 779 20.07 -11.96 12.27
N SER A 780 19.27 -12.60 11.41
CA SER A 780 19.66 -13.06 10.09
C SER A 780 18.65 -12.62 9.03
N ALA A 781 19.11 -12.43 7.81
CA ALA A 781 18.24 -12.17 6.66
C ALA A 781 18.84 -12.80 5.41
N PHE A 782 17.99 -13.38 4.58
CA PHE A 782 18.38 -13.83 3.25
C PHE A 782 17.31 -13.52 2.23
N LEU A 783 17.75 -13.49 0.98
CA LEU A 783 16.88 -13.50 -0.18
C LEU A 783 17.06 -14.80 -0.95
N LEU A 784 15.97 -15.36 -1.43
CA LEU A 784 15.92 -16.56 -2.29
C LEU A 784 15.33 -16.15 -3.65
N VAL A 785 16.07 -16.36 -4.72
CA VAL A 785 15.59 -16.08 -6.09
C VAL A 785 14.83 -17.29 -6.60
N ARG A 786 13.52 -17.15 -6.80
CA ARG A 786 12.62 -18.22 -7.26
C ARG A 786 12.58 -18.36 -8.78
N SER A 787 12.71 -17.24 -9.49
CA SER A 787 12.88 -17.19 -10.93
C SER A 787 13.71 -15.96 -11.31
N PHE A 788 14.46 -16.06 -12.41
CA PHE A 788 15.29 -14.97 -12.90
C PHE A 788 15.44 -15.04 -14.41
N ARG A 789 15.24 -13.91 -15.07
CA ARG A 789 15.62 -13.68 -16.45
C ARG A 789 16.00 -12.22 -16.61
N ALA A 790 17.12 -11.95 -17.26
CA ALA A 790 17.51 -10.58 -17.57
C ALA A 790 18.12 -10.48 -18.96
N ARG A 791 18.11 -9.28 -19.51
CA ARG A 791 18.94 -8.87 -20.63
C ARG A 791 19.66 -7.60 -20.23
N LEU A 792 20.99 -7.65 -20.14
CA LEU A 792 21.84 -6.56 -19.68
C LEU A 792 22.92 -6.29 -20.73
N GLY A 793 22.97 -5.07 -21.25
CA GLY A 793 23.87 -4.69 -22.35
C GLY A 793 23.62 -5.49 -23.62
N GLY A 794 22.35 -5.80 -23.91
CA GLY A 794 21.94 -6.62 -25.04
C GLY A 794 22.27 -8.12 -24.91
N LYS A 795 22.79 -8.58 -23.75
CA LYS A 795 23.11 -9.99 -23.50
C LYS A 795 22.11 -10.63 -22.55
N GLU A 796 21.52 -11.75 -22.93
CA GLU A 796 20.68 -12.54 -22.02
C GLU A 796 21.51 -13.07 -20.85
N CYS A 797 20.93 -13.02 -19.66
CA CYS A 797 21.48 -13.54 -18.41
C CYS A 797 20.43 -14.46 -17.78
N ASP A 798 20.80 -15.73 -17.58
CA ASP A 798 19.93 -16.78 -17.04
C ASP A 798 20.27 -17.17 -15.59
N ALA A 799 21.25 -16.49 -14.99
CA ALA A 799 21.66 -16.68 -13.60
C ALA A 799 21.93 -15.32 -12.94
N PRO A 800 21.49 -15.11 -11.68
CA PRO A 800 21.86 -13.92 -10.94
C PRO A 800 23.32 -14.00 -10.49
N VAL A 801 23.94 -12.83 -10.32
CA VAL A 801 25.26 -12.69 -9.69
C VAL A 801 25.15 -11.76 -8.50
N ALA A 802 26.00 -11.96 -7.49
CA ALA A 802 25.96 -11.21 -6.25
C ALA A 802 27.28 -10.52 -5.91
N SER A 803 27.17 -9.41 -5.20
CA SER A 803 28.30 -8.72 -4.59
C SER A 803 27.97 -8.40 -3.14
N ALA A 804 28.99 -8.21 -2.32
CA ALA A 804 28.86 -7.86 -0.92
C ALA A 804 30.07 -7.07 -0.43
N ALA A 805 29.80 -5.96 0.25
CA ALA A 805 30.82 -5.09 0.82
C ALA A 805 30.34 -4.52 2.15
N TYR A 806 31.22 -4.54 3.14
CA TYR A 806 30.96 -4.02 4.48
C TYR A 806 32.07 -3.02 4.82
N GLY A 807 31.68 -1.83 5.26
CA GLY A 807 32.55 -0.81 5.85
C GLY A 807 32.23 -0.65 7.34
N GLY A 808 32.96 0.25 8.02
CA GLY A 808 32.82 0.46 9.48
C GLY A 808 31.38 0.69 9.99
N ASN A 809 30.54 1.44 9.25
CA ASN A 809 29.16 1.77 9.63
C ASN A 809 28.10 1.42 8.58
N THR A 810 28.46 0.71 7.51
CA THR A 810 27.56 0.43 6.36
C THR A 810 27.82 -0.98 5.82
N GLY A 811 26.79 -1.80 5.65
CA GLY A 811 26.94 -3.17 5.17
C GLY A 811 25.94 -3.50 4.10
N ASN A 812 26.37 -3.95 2.93
CA ASN A 812 25.46 -4.32 1.85
C ASN A 812 25.82 -5.66 1.24
N TYR A 813 24.78 -6.38 0.84
CA TYR A 813 24.87 -7.41 -0.19
C TYR A 813 23.77 -7.15 -1.22
N TRP A 814 24.04 -7.44 -2.49
CA TRP A 814 23.13 -7.09 -3.57
C TRP A 814 23.28 -8.02 -4.76
N LEU A 815 22.25 -8.04 -5.60
CA LEU A 815 22.28 -8.71 -6.89
C LEU A 815 22.59 -7.69 -8.00
N THR A 816 23.46 -8.09 -8.94
CA THR A 816 24.14 -7.16 -9.86
C THR A 816 24.31 -7.72 -11.28
N SER A 817 25.12 -7.05 -12.10
CA SER A 817 25.57 -7.45 -13.44
C SER A 817 26.81 -8.35 -13.37
N PRO A 818 26.98 -9.34 -14.27
CA PRO A 818 28.19 -10.15 -14.32
C PRO A 818 29.40 -9.44 -14.94
N THR A 819 29.22 -8.25 -15.52
CA THR A 819 30.28 -7.52 -16.24
C THR A 819 30.77 -6.30 -15.48
N GLU A 820 32.06 -6.00 -15.60
CA GLU A 820 32.65 -4.77 -15.07
C GLU A 820 32.14 -3.52 -15.80
N GLN A 821 32.04 -3.58 -17.12
CA GLN A 821 31.46 -2.50 -17.92
C GLN A 821 30.04 -2.89 -18.32
N LEU A 822 29.08 -1.98 -18.10
CA LEU A 822 27.70 -2.17 -18.49
C LEU A 822 27.16 -0.91 -19.17
N GLN A 823 26.69 -1.09 -20.41
CA GLN A 823 25.90 -0.09 -21.12
C GLN A 823 24.53 -0.69 -21.39
N LEU A 824 23.55 -0.24 -20.63
CA LEU A 824 22.16 -0.61 -20.81
C LEU A 824 21.61 0.03 -22.07
N GLN A 825 20.74 -0.69 -22.77
CA GLN A 825 20.15 -0.28 -24.04
C GLN A 825 18.63 -0.40 -24.00
N PRO A 826 17.88 0.35 -24.84
CA PRO A 826 16.44 0.17 -24.96
C PRO A 826 16.05 -1.31 -25.19
N GLY A 827 15.19 -1.81 -24.32
CA GLY A 827 14.74 -3.21 -24.30
C GLY A 827 15.49 -4.10 -23.29
N ASP A 828 16.61 -3.67 -22.71
CA ASP A 828 17.21 -4.37 -21.58
C ASP A 828 16.22 -4.44 -20.41
N PHE A 829 16.28 -5.53 -19.65
CA PHE A 829 15.34 -5.76 -18.57
C PHE A 829 15.90 -6.68 -17.49
N VAL A 830 15.26 -6.64 -16.31
CA VAL A 830 15.37 -7.68 -15.28
C VAL A 830 13.96 -8.09 -14.90
N GLU A 831 13.69 -9.40 -14.90
CA GLU A 831 12.49 -10.01 -14.35
C GLU A 831 12.90 -11.07 -13.33
N ALA A 832 12.40 -10.95 -12.10
CA ALA A 832 12.74 -11.88 -11.03
C ALA A 832 11.58 -12.06 -10.04
N GLU A 833 11.44 -13.27 -9.52
CA GLU A 833 10.67 -13.54 -8.30
C GLU A 833 11.63 -13.82 -7.16
N VAL A 834 11.47 -13.14 -6.04
CA VAL A 834 12.36 -13.23 -4.88
C VAL A 834 11.52 -13.42 -3.63
N MET A 835 11.96 -14.29 -2.72
CA MET A 835 11.44 -14.36 -1.36
C MET A 835 12.46 -13.72 -0.43
N LEU A 836 12.05 -12.68 0.28
CA LEU A 836 12.80 -12.09 1.37
C LEU A 836 12.37 -12.75 2.68
N MET A 837 13.31 -13.16 3.51
CA MET A 837 13.02 -13.75 4.82
C MET A 837 14.02 -13.30 5.88
N PRO A 838 13.59 -12.50 6.87
CA PRO A 838 14.35 -12.26 8.09
C PRO A 838 14.01 -13.34 9.12
N HIS A 839 14.97 -13.73 9.95
CA HIS A 839 14.71 -14.62 11.08
C HIS A 839 15.64 -14.29 12.26
N ALA A 840 15.21 -14.66 13.46
CA ALA A 840 15.95 -14.42 14.69
C ALA A 840 15.96 -15.64 15.63
N GLU A 841 15.59 -16.82 15.12
CA GLU A 841 15.73 -18.07 15.86
C GLU A 841 17.22 -18.47 15.96
N PRO A 842 17.72 -18.89 17.14
CA PRO A 842 19.10 -19.32 17.33
C PRO A 842 19.34 -20.72 16.74
N VAL A 843 19.60 -20.77 15.44
CA VAL A 843 19.85 -22.00 14.66
C VAL A 843 21.15 -21.91 13.88
N GLU A 844 21.65 -23.06 13.42
CA GLU A 844 22.82 -23.12 12.53
C GLU A 844 22.62 -22.22 11.29
N PRO A 845 23.64 -21.44 10.87
CA PRO A 845 23.49 -20.38 9.87
C PRO A 845 22.86 -20.82 8.54
N THR A 846 23.16 -22.05 8.09
CA THR A 846 22.70 -22.55 6.79
C THR A 846 21.34 -23.24 6.86
N LEU A 847 20.85 -23.61 8.06
CA LEU A 847 19.66 -24.46 8.22
C LEU A 847 18.41 -23.83 7.59
N LYS A 848 18.15 -22.55 7.89
CA LYS A 848 16.95 -21.84 7.40
C LYS A 848 17.02 -21.59 5.89
N PRO A 849 18.10 -21.00 5.32
CA PRO A 849 18.23 -20.84 3.88
C PRO A 849 18.05 -22.15 3.11
N ASP A 850 18.72 -23.23 3.52
CA ASP A 850 18.61 -24.53 2.84
C ASP A 850 17.20 -25.11 2.93
N ARG A 851 16.58 -25.06 4.12
CA ARG A 851 15.20 -25.52 4.34
C ARG A 851 14.18 -24.75 3.51
N GLU A 852 14.31 -23.43 3.45
CA GLU A 852 13.35 -22.56 2.77
C GLU A 852 13.53 -22.60 1.27
N ARG A 853 14.77 -22.80 0.78
CA ARG A 853 15.04 -23.17 -0.61
C ARG A 853 14.31 -24.44 -1.02
N VAL A 854 14.23 -25.45 -0.16
CA VAL A 854 13.42 -26.64 -0.44
C VAL A 854 11.93 -26.28 -0.46
N ARG A 855 11.41 -25.68 0.60
CA ARG A 855 9.97 -25.42 0.80
C ARG A 855 9.35 -24.47 -0.21
N PHE A 856 10.10 -23.48 -0.71
CA PHE A 856 9.60 -22.44 -1.61
C PHE A 856 10.35 -22.35 -2.93
N GLY A 857 11.39 -23.18 -3.13
CA GLY A 857 12.13 -23.32 -4.38
C GLY A 857 11.93 -24.70 -5.01
N THR A 858 12.83 -25.64 -4.72
CA THR A 858 12.91 -26.95 -5.42
C THR A 858 11.62 -27.77 -5.26
N GLU A 859 11.03 -27.75 -4.08
CA GLU A 859 9.73 -28.37 -3.74
C GLU A 859 8.69 -27.30 -3.39
N GLY A 860 8.79 -26.14 -4.06
CA GLY A 860 7.91 -25.00 -3.86
C GLY A 860 6.43 -25.28 -4.16
N PRO A 861 5.52 -24.39 -3.70
CA PRO A 861 4.08 -24.49 -3.95
C PRO A 861 3.72 -24.70 -5.42
N LYS A 862 2.89 -25.70 -5.71
CA LYS A 862 2.42 -26.05 -7.06
C LYS A 862 0.98 -26.54 -7.05
N VAL A 863 0.29 -26.30 -8.17
CA VAL A 863 -0.97 -26.97 -8.50
C VAL A 863 -0.63 -28.14 -9.43
N GLU A 864 -0.69 -29.36 -8.87
CA GLU A 864 -0.23 -30.60 -9.51
C GLU A 864 -1.19 -31.08 -10.60
N GLN A 865 -2.46 -31.25 -10.23
CA GLN A 865 -3.50 -31.74 -11.12
C GLN A 865 -4.74 -30.87 -10.96
N VAL A 866 -5.41 -30.55 -12.07
CA VAL A 866 -6.73 -29.92 -12.08
C VAL A 866 -7.69 -30.91 -12.73
N THR A 867 -8.69 -31.35 -11.98
CA THR A 867 -9.73 -32.28 -12.44
C THR A 867 -10.94 -31.52 -12.97
N VAL A 868 -11.28 -30.37 -12.38
CA VAL A 868 -12.36 -29.47 -12.81
C VAL A 868 -11.87 -28.04 -12.73
N GLY A 869 -12.17 -27.23 -13.75
CA GLY A 869 -11.68 -25.86 -13.87
C GLY A 869 -10.37 -25.76 -14.64
N ARG A 870 -9.68 -24.62 -14.49
CA ARG A 870 -8.42 -24.32 -15.20
C ARG A 870 -7.37 -23.75 -14.25
N LYS A 871 -6.14 -24.28 -14.31
CA LYS A 871 -4.99 -23.68 -13.62
C LYS A 871 -4.63 -22.33 -14.26
N VAL A 872 -4.45 -21.31 -13.43
CA VAL A 872 -3.95 -19.99 -13.84
C VAL A 872 -2.51 -19.78 -13.38
N ALA A 873 -2.19 -20.09 -12.12
CA ALA A 873 -0.85 -19.94 -11.56
C ALA A 873 -0.58 -20.96 -10.45
N ASP A 874 0.69 -21.33 -10.28
CA ASP A 874 1.15 -22.23 -9.22
C ASP A 874 1.32 -21.52 -7.87
N PHE A 875 1.79 -20.27 -7.86
CA PHE A 875 1.97 -19.49 -6.63
C PHE A 875 1.69 -17.98 -6.84
N PRO A 876 0.80 -17.35 -6.04
CA PRO A 876 -0.19 -18.02 -5.20
C PRO A 876 -1.06 -18.95 -6.06
N ALA A 877 -1.47 -20.09 -5.51
CA ALA A 877 -2.23 -21.07 -6.27
C ALA A 877 -3.52 -20.41 -6.78
N THR A 878 -3.66 -20.31 -8.10
CA THR A 878 -4.77 -19.58 -8.73
C THR A 878 -5.45 -20.47 -9.74
N LEU A 879 -6.78 -20.61 -9.61
CA LEU A 879 -7.61 -21.41 -10.49
C LEU A 879 -8.84 -20.64 -10.96
N GLU A 880 -9.36 -21.02 -12.11
CA GLU A 880 -10.65 -20.58 -12.60
C GLU A 880 -11.65 -21.73 -12.51
N ALA A 881 -12.76 -21.48 -11.83
CA ALA A 881 -13.84 -22.43 -11.66
C ALA A 881 -14.56 -22.66 -12.99
N GLN A 882 -14.91 -23.92 -13.24
CA GLN A 882 -15.80 -24.29 -14.32
C GLN A 882 -17.15 -24.64 -13.70
N ASP A 883 -18.19 -23.90 -14.08
CA ASP A 883 -19.57 -24.20 -13.69
C ASP A 883 -19.72 -24.30 -12.15
N GLU A 884 -19.23 -23.26 -11.45
CA GLU A 884 -19.24 -23.11 -9.97
C GLU A 884 -18.36 -24.13 -9.21
N VAL A 885 -17.42 -24.80 -9.89
CA VAL A 885 -16.54 -25.81 -9.28
C VAL A 885 -15.09 -25.66 -9.75
N ALA A 886 -14.15 -25.75 -8.81
CA ALA A 886 -12.75 -26.01 -9.10
C ALA A 886 -12.27 -27.19 -8.25
N GLN A 887 -11.63 -28.19 -8.86
CA GLN A 887 -11.08 -29.34 -8.16
C GLN A 887 -9.64 -29.58 -8.59
N PHE A 888 -8.74 -29.66 -7.61
CA PHE A 888 -7.31 -29.67 -7.85
C PHE A 888 -6.51 -30.24 -6.67
N THR A 889 -5.29 -30.68 -6.96
CA THR A 889 -4.32 -31.12 -5.95
C THR A 889 -3.25 -30.06 -5.78
N LEU A 890 -2.93 -29.72 -4.53
CA LEU A 890 -1.79 -28.87 -4.19
C LEU A 890 -0.61 -29.70 -3.71
N SER A 891 0.60 -29.17 -3.85
CA SER A 891 1.81 -29.70 -3.25
C SER A 891 2.78 -28.55 -2.91
N GLY A 892 3.80 -28.86 -2.11
CA GLY A 892 4.86 -27.91 -1.78
C GLY A 892 4.43 -26.78 -0.85
N GLY A 893 5.38 -25.93 -0.47
CA GLY A 893 5.15 -24.86 0.50
C GLY A 893 5.14 -25.33 1.97
N HIS A 894 4.81 -24.38 2.85
CA HIS A 894 4.75 -24.59 4.29
C HIS A 894 3.88 -23.55 4.98
N ASP A 895 3.38 -23.91 6.16
CA ASP A 895 2.57 -23.10 7.06
C ASP A 895 1.20 -22.75 6.46
N ALA A 896 1.05 -21.58 5.84
CA ALA A 896 -0.19 -21.12 5.25
C ALA A 896 -0.01 -20.81 3.75
N LEU A 897 -0.79 -21.49 2.90
CA LEU A 897 -0.79 -21.21 1.46
C LEU A 897 -2.09 -20.55 0.99
N PRO A 898 -2.00 -19.47 0.20
CA PRO A 898 -3.17 -18.82 -0.36
C PRO A 898 -3.68 -19.60 -1.58
N VAL A 899 -4.98 -19.83 -1.61
CA VAL A 899 -5.69 -20.46 -2.74
C VAL A 899 -6.73 -19.48 -3.25
N ILE A 900 -6.54 -19.01 -4.48
CA ILE A 900 -7.44 -18.09 -5.16
C ILE A 900 -8.23 -18.86 -6.21
N VAL A 901 -9.56 -18.86 -6.10
CA VAL A 901 -10.43 -19.45 -7.12
C VAL A 901 -11.40 -18.39 -7.64
N LYS A 902 -11.31 -18.11 -8.94
CA LYS A 902 -12.13 -17.13 -9.65
C LYS A 902 -13.23 -17.76 -10.50
N GLY A 903 -14.16 -16.95 -10.99
CA GLY A 903 -15.17 -17.37 -11.97
C GLY A 903 -16.54 -17.71 -11.41
N PHE A 904 -16.83 -17.36 -10.15
CA PHE A 904 -18.13 -17.64 -9.53
C PHE A 904 -19.13 -16.53 -9.86
N ARG A 905 -20.40 -16.90 -10.08
CA ARG A 905 -21.46 -15.95 -10.48
C ARG A 905 -22.01 -15.12 -9.32
N HIS A 906 -21.67 -15.47 -8.08
CA HIS A 906 -22.14 -14.79 -6.89
C HIS A 906 -21.13 -14.93 -5.74
N TRP A 907 -21.16 -14.02 -4.76
CA TRP A 907 -20.22 -14.00 -3.64
C TRP A 907 -20.60 -14.92 -2.47
N SER A 908 -21.89 -15.22 -2.31
CA SER A 908 -22.39 -16.05 -1.21
C SER A 908 -22.81 -17.44 -1.70
N ILE A 909 -22.47 -18.54 -1.02
CA ILE A 909 -21.42 -18.75 0.01
C ILE A 909 -20.41 -19.79 -0.52
N PRO A 910 -19.09 -19.52 -0.46
CA PRO A 910 -18.10 -20.47 -0.92
C PRO A 910 -17.84 -21.59 0.10
N LEU A 911 -17.59 -22.81 -0.39
CA LEU A 911 -17.29 -23.99 0.40
C LEU A 911 -15.99 -24.63 -0.09
N LEU A 912 -15.04 -24.85 0.82
CA LEU A 912 -13.78 -25.52 0.59
C LEU A 912 -13.85 -26.95 1.16
N TRP A 913 -13.44 -27.93 0.37
CA TRP A 913 -13.50 -29.35 0.72
C TRP A 913 -12.16 -30.02 0.54
N GLU A 914 -11.85 -31.00 1.39
CA GLU A 914 -10.81 -32.01 1.16
C GLU A 914 -11.46 -33.38 1.02
N GLY A 915 -11.47 -33.92 -0.20
CA GLY A 915 -12.30 -35.08 -0.53
C GLY A 915 -13.78 -34.81 -0.24
N ALA A 916 -14.37 -35.59 0.67
CA ALA A 916 -15.77 -35.47 1.09
C ALA A 916 -15.98 -34.64 2.36
N LEU A 917 -14.91 -34.14 2.99
CA LEU A 917 -14.97 -33.37 4.22
C LEU A 917 -14.95 -31.88 3.90
N TRP A 918 -15.87 -31.14 4.50
CA TRP A 918 -15.83 -29.69 4.47
C TRP A 918 -14.73 -29.19 5.40
N LEU A 919 -13.85 -28.36 4.86
CA LEU A 919 -12.84 -27.65 5.63
C LEU A 919 -13.46 -26.38 6.20
N ASN A 920 -14.04 -26.50 7.39
CA ASN A 920 -14.62 -25.37 8.09
C ASN A 920 -13.53 -24.46 8.67
N GLN A 921 -13.30 -23.32 8.04
CA GLN A 921 -12.36 -22.31 8.51
C GLN A 921 -13.03 -21.21 9.35
N GLN A 922 -14.30 -21.39 9.72
CA GLN A 922 -15.08 -20.39 10.44
C GLN A 922 -14.84 -20.46 11.95
N CYS A 923 -14.79 -19.30 12.61
CA CYS A 923 -14.82 -19.18 14.07
C CYS A 923 -16.04 -18.39 14.56
N ASN A 924 -16.46 -17.37 13.82
CA ASN A 924 -17.61 -16.53 14.18
C ASN A 924 -18.82 -16.74 13.25
N GLY A 925 -18.72 -17.67 12.29
CA GLY A 925 -19.71 -17.87 11.23
C GLY A 925 -19.49 -16.88 10.10
N GLY A 926 -19.41 -17.39 8.86
CA GLY A 926 -19.21 -16.55 7.66
C GLY A 926 -17.82 -15.93 7.50
N ASP A 927 -16.83 -16.35 8.29
CA ASP A 927 -15.43 -15.92 8.24
C ASP A 927 -14.46 -17.00 7.71
N GLY A 928 -13.15 -16.70 7.63
CA GLY A 928 -12.10 -17.62 7.17
C GLY A 928 -11.84 -17.62 5.66
N TYR A 929 -12.63 -16.89 4.88
CA TYR A 929 -12.38 -16.65 3.46
C TYR A 929 -12.42 -15.17 3.14
N GLN A 930 -11.86 -14.80 1.99
CA GLN A 930 -11.93 -13.45 1.45
C GLN A 930 -12.68 -13.46 0.12
N VAL A 931 -13.50 -12.44 -0.12
CA VAL A 931 -14.23 -12.23 -1.38
C VAL A 931 -13.76 -10.95 -2.04
N ASN A 932 -13.53 -11.01 -3.35
CA ASN A 932 -13.46 -9.82 -4.20
C ASN A 932 -14.26 -10.05 -5.48
N ALA A 933 -14.73 -8.97 -6.09
CA ALA A 933 -15.14 -9.03 -7.48
C ALA A 933 -13.95 -9.45 -8.37
N ASP A 934 -14.22 -10.16 -9.46
CA ASP A 934 -13.22 -10.59 -10.44
C ASP A 934 -13.42 -9.96 -11.83
N GLY A 935 -14.44 -9.12 -11.99
CA GLY A 935 -14.86 -8.52 -13.26
C GLY A 935 -16.04 -9.23 -13.89
N ASP A 936 -16.71 -8.59 -14.86
CA ASP A 936 -17.84 -9.14 -15.63
C ASP A 936 -18.99 -9.73 -14.76
N GLY A 937 -19.20 -9.16 -13.56
CA GLY A 937 -20.20 -9.64 -12.61
C GLY A 937 -19.84 -10.96 -11.92
N GLN A 938 -18.57 -11.39 -12.00
CA GLN A 938 -18.05 -12.58 -11.34
C GLN A 938 -17.27 -12.24 -10.07
N TYR A 939 -17.02 -13.27 -9.26
CA TYR A 939 -16.37 -13.17 -7.96
C TYR A 939 -15.24 -14.19 -7.83
N ARG A 940 -14.25 -13.84 -7.01
CA ARG A 940 -13.16 -14.71 -6.61
C ARG A 940 -13.14 -14.89 -5.09
N PHE A 941 -12.71 -16.07 -4.68
CA PHE A 941 -12.54 -16.45 -3.29
C PHE A 941 -11.08 -16.74 -2.99
N THR A 942 -10.58 -16.21 -1.87
CA THR A 942 -9.25 -16.52 -1.37
C THR A 942 -9.35 -17.24 -0.03
N PHE A 943 -8.82 -18.46 0.03
CA PHE A 943 -8.69 -19.27 1.24
C PHE A 943 -7.23 -19.34 1.69
N VAL A 944 -7.00 -19.65 2.96
CA VAL A 944 -5.68 -19.94 3.52
C VAL A 944 -5.63 -21.40 3.91
N VAL A 945 -4.92 -22.23 3.14
CA VAL A 945 -4.84 -23.67 3.40
C VAL A 945 -3.60 -23.98 4.23
N PRO A 946 -3.75 -24.54 5.44
CA PRO A 946 -2.59 -24.94 6.25
C PRO A 946 -1.91 -26.16 5.62
N LEU A 947 -0.60 -26.08 5.40
CA LEU A 947 0.19 -27.12 4.73
C LEU A 947 1.48 -27.45 5.48
N ARG A 948 1.71 -28.74 5.71
CA ARG A 948 3.04 -29.24 6.13
C ARG A 948 3.81 -29.69 4.89
N HIS A 949 5.13 -29.57 4.97
CA HIS A 949 6.01 -30.00 3.89
C HIS A 949 5.77 -31.49 3.57
N GLY A 950 5.60 -31.81 2.28
CA GLY A 950 5.27 -33.15 1.79
C GLY A 950 3.78 -33.51 1.73
N MET A 951 2.88 -32.66 2.22
CA MET A 951 1.42 -32.88 2.06
C MET A 951 0.95 -32.57 0.63
N THR A 952 -0.04 -33.34 0.16
CA THR A 952 -0.65 -33.16 -1.17
C THR A 952 -2.18 -33.20 -1.14
N PRO A 953 -2.85 -32.21 -0.53
CA PRO A 953 -4.29 -32.23 -0.35
C PRO A 953 -5.02 -32.14 -1.70
N ASN A 954 -6.10 -32.91 -1.82
CA ASN A 954 -7.03 -32.84 -2.95
C ASN A 954 -8.22 -31.97 -2.57
N LEU A 955 -8.22 -30.75 -3.09
CA LEU A 955 -9.15 -29.70 -2.73
C LEU A 955 -10.25 -29.55 -3.77
N THR A 956 -11.47 -29.27 -3.29
CA THR A 956 -12.59 -28.84 -4.12
C THR A 956 -13.13 -27.53 -3.59
N VAL A 957 -13.29 -26.53 -4.45
CA VAL A 957 -13.97 -25.27 -4.13
C VAL A 957 -15.28 -25.22 -4.90
N THR A 958 -16.35 -24.95 -4.18
CA THR A 958 -17.72 -24.86 -4.69
C THR A 958 -18.41 -23.65 -4.09
N ARG A 959 -19.65 -23.37 -4.53
CA ARG A 959 -20.51 -22.35 -3.93
C ARG A 959 -21.90 -22.91 -3.66
N ALA A 960 -22.51 -22.47 -2.58
CA ALA A 960 -23.92 -22.70 -2.27
C ALA A 960 -24.74 -21.42 -2.45
N ASP A 961 -25.92 -21.55 -3.04
CA ASP A 961 -26.87 -20.45 -3.24
C ASP A 961 -28.22 -20.78 -2.60
N CYS A 962 -28.95 -19.73 -2.20
CA CYS A 962 -30.36 -19.84 -1.85
C CYS A 962 -31.12 -18.58 -2.24
N THR A 963 -32.31 -18.73 -2.82
CA THR A 963 -33.14 -17.61 -3.32
C THR A 963 -33.53 -16.60 -2.24
N THR A 964 -33.49 -16.99 -0.96
CA THR A 964 -33.80 -16.11 0.19
C THR A 964 -32.55 -15.72 0.99
N GLY A 965 -31.36 -16.01 0.47
CA GLY A 965 -30.09 -15.83 1.20
C GLY A 965 -29.87 -16.89 2.27
N ILE A 966 -28.61 -17.23 2.52
CA ILE A 966 -28.22 -18.15 3.58
C ILE A 966 -27.87 -17.33 4.82
N ALA A 967 -28.50 -17.64 5.94
CA ALA A 967 -28.32 -16.96 7.22
C ALA A 967 -27.32 -17.67 8.13
N ARG A 968 -27.03 -18.97 7.90
CA ARG A 968 -26.09 -19.70 8.76
C ARG A 968 -25.39 -20.90 8.10
N VAL A 969 -24.07 -20.92 8.35
CA VAL A 969 -23.06 -21.99 8.29
C VAL A 969 -22.97 -22.91 9.53
N ARG A 970 -23.37 -24.19 9.57
CA ARG A 970 -23.02 -25.08 10.71
C ARG A 970 -22.21 -26.30 10.28
N ASP A 971 -21.19 -26.64 11.06
CA ASP A 971 -20.44 -27.88 10.90
C ASP A 971 -21.09 -29.02 11.69
N LEU A 972 -21.43 -30.11 10.99
CA LEU A 972 -21.91 -31.36 11.56
C LEU A 972 -20.89 -32.48 11.30
N ASN A 973 -19.69 -32.34 11.88
CA ASN A 973 -18.55 -33.27 11.77
C ASN A 973 -18.00 -33.43 10.33
N GLY A 974 -17.68 -32.30 9.69
CA GLY A 974 -17.18 -32.23 8.31
C GLY A 974 -18.29 -32.17 7.27
N TYR A 975 -19.56 -32.01 7.70
CA TYR A 975 -20.73 -31.91 6.82
C TYR A 975 -21.46 -30.58 7.07
N PRO A 976 -21.50 -29.66 6.10
CA PRO A 976 -22.12 -28.36 6.30
C PRO A 976 -23.64 -28.47 6.33
N CYS A 977 -24.24 -27.67 7.20
CA CYS A 977 -25.67 -27.45 7.31
C CYS A 977 -25.96 -25.97 7.03
N LEU A 978 -26.71 -25.72 5.96
CA LEU A 978 -27.06 -24.40 5.45
C LEU A 978 -28.47 -24.05 5.90
N GLU A 979 -28.65 -22.86 6.47
CA GLU A 979 -29.94 -22.40 6.99
C GLU A 979 -30.31 -21.02 6.47
N THR A 980 -31.60 -20.79 6.31
CA THR A 980 -32.19 -19.51 5.93
C THR A 980 -33.22 -19.06 6.97
N GLU A 981 -33.52 -17.76 7.02
CA GLU A 981 -34.56 -17.26 7.92
C GLU A 981 -35.97 -17.68 7.47
N THR A 982 -36.20 -17.78 6.16
CA THR A 982 -37.47 -18.15 5.53
C THR A 982 -37.26 -19.22 4.47
N ASP A 983 -38.31 -19.94 4.08
CA ASP A 983 -38.21 -21.00 3.07
C ASP A 983 -37.62 -20.46 1.77
N GLY A 984 -36.54 -21.10 1.31
CA GLY A 984 -35.87 -20.75 0.06
C GLY A 984 -35.53 -21.97 -0.76
N ARG A 985 -35.22 -21.74 -2.04
CA ARG A 985 -34.70 -22.78 -2.94
C ARG A 985 -33.19 -22.74 -2.91
N PHE A 986 -32.58 -23.85 -2.53
CA PHE A 986 -31.13 -24.05 -2.55
C PHE A 986 -30.67 -24.63 -3.88
N ASP A 987 -29.54 -24.15 -4.37
CA ASP A 987 -28.84 -24.67 -5.54
C ASP A 987 -27.33 -24.67 -5.24
N LEU A 988 -26.70 -25.85 -5.31
CA LEU A 988 -25.26 -25.98 -5.06
C LEU A 988 -24.68 -27.23 -5.69
N LYS A 989 -23.35 -27.25 -5.77
CA LYS A 989 -22.58 -28.46 -6.12
C LYS A 989 -21.64 -28.81 -4.98
N ALA A 990 -21.48 -30.10 -4.72
CA ALA A 990 -20.61 -30.56 -3.64
C ALA A 990 -20.07 -31.97 -3.92
N PRO A 991 -18.96 -32.38 -3.29
CA PRO A 991 -18.47 -33.77 -3.35
C PRO A 991 -19.31 -34.76 -2.51
N VAL A 992 -20.40 -34.27 -1.88
CA VAL A 992 -21.30 -35.02 -0.99
C VAL A 992 -22.75 -34.75 -1.35
N LEU A 993 -23.65 -35.63 -0.90
CA LEU A 993 -25.10 -35.46 -1.07
C LEU A 993 -25.66 -34.51 0.00
N PHE A 994 -26.75 -33.82 -0.33
CA PHE A 994 -27.51 -32.96 0.58
C PHE A 994 -28.96 -33.42 0.75
N ALA A 995 -29.57 -33.10 1.88
CA ALA A 995 -30.97 -33.39 2.20
C ALA A 995 -31.61 -32.24 3.00
N PRO A 996 -32.95 -32.05 2.93
CA PRO A 996 -33.87 -32.71 2.01
C PRO A 996 -33.74 -32.13 0.58
N GLY A 997 -34.10 -32.92 -0.43
CA GLY A 997 -34.08 -32.51 -1.83
C GLY A 997 -33.37 -33.48 -2.76
N ARG A 998 -33.23 -33.05 -4.01
CA ARG A 998 -32.77 -33.87 -5.12
C ARG A 998 -31.29 -33.66 -5.38
N ASN A 999 -30.57 -34.77 -5.51
CA ASN A 999 -29.17 -34.85 -5.87
C ASN A 999 -29.03 -35.57 -7.21
N ASP A 1000 -28.34 -34.98 -8.17
CA ASP A 1000 -28.15 -35.54 -9.50
C ASP A 1000 -26.67 -35.87 -9.74
N LEU A 1001 -26.39 -37.17 -9.87
CA LEU A 1001 -25.06 -37.70 -10.16
C LEU A 1001 -24.91 -37.86 -11.67
N GLN A 1002 -23.80 -37.35 -12.21
CA GLN A 1002 -23.49 -37.43 -13.64
C GLN A 1002 -22.24 -38.30 -13.90
N PRO A 1003 -22.21 -39.06 -15.00
CA PRO A 1003 -21.07 -39.90 -15.32
C PRO A 1003 -19.77 -39.09 -15.43
N GLY A 1004 -18.72 -39.55 -14.74
CA GLY A 1004 -17.41 -38.90 -14.75
C GLY A 1004 -17.31 -37.63 -13.91
N SER A 1005 -18.41 -37.16 -13.29
CA SER A 1005 -18.38 -36.05 -12.35
C SER A 1005 -17.99 -36.53 -10.95
N SER A 1006 -17.03 -35.86 -10.33
CA SER A 1006 -16.63 -36.03 -8.93
C SER A 1006 -17.49 -35.23 -7.95
N VAL A 1007 -18.35 -34.34 -8.47
CA VAL A 1007 -19.28 -33.50 -7.70
C VAL A 1007 -20.72 -33.80 -8.09
N VAL A 1008 -21.64 -33.60 -7.14
CA VAL A 1008 -23.07 -33.84 -7.28
C VAL A 1008 -23.78 -32.49 -7.32
N SER A 1009 -24.72 -32.34 -8.25
CA SER A 1009 -25.59 -31.15 -8.28
C SER A 1009 -26.77 -31.38 -7.35
N PHE A 1010 -27.09 -30.40 -6.52
CA PHE A 1010 -28.18 -30.48 -5.54
C PHE A 1010 -29.17 -29.35 -5.74
N THR A 1011 -30.45 -29.68 -5.64
CA THR A 1011 -31.54 -28.70 -5.49
C THR A 1011 -32.47 -29.12 -4.37
N GLY A 1012 -32.81 -28.18 -3.49
CA GLY A 1012 -33.69 -28.41 -2.35
C GLY A 1012 -34.56 -27.20 -2.06
N THR A 1013 -35.61 -27.37 -1.26
CA THR A 1013 -36.45 -26.27 -0.80
C THR A 1013 -36.76 -26.43 0.67
N GLY A 1014 -36.71 -25.34 1.41
CA GLY A 1014 -37.01 -25.29 2.84
C GLY A 1014 -36.19 -24.24 3.56
N ARG A 1015 -36.17 -24.30 4.89
CA ARG A 1015 -35.35 -23.39 5.72
C ARG A 1015 -33.95 -23.92 6.00
N GLN A 1016 -33.71 -25.18 5.69
CA GLN A 1016 -32.49 -25.88 6.05
C GLN A 1016 -32.23 -27.01 5.06
N VAL A 1017 -30.99 -27.10 4.60
CA VAL A 1017 -30.44 -28.27 3.90
C VAL A 1017 -29.10 -28.63 4.52
N ARG A 1018 -28.78 -29.90 4.61
CA ARG A 1018 -27.51 -30.36 5.17
C ARG A 1018 -26.87 -31.40 4.28
N ALA A 1019 -25.55 -31.36 4.23
CA ALA A 1019 -24.78 -32.47 3.70
C ALA A 1019 -25.03 -33.72 4.57
N VAL A 1020 -25.13 -34.87 3.91
CA VAL A 1020 -25.43 -36.15 4.57
C VAL A 1020 -24.27 -37.14 4.36
N PRO A 1021 -23.95 -37.97 5.36
CA PRO A 1021 -22.92 -39.00 5.25
C PRO A 1021 -23.41 -40.21 4.45
N VAL A 1022 -24.07 -39.99 3.32
CA VAL A 1022 -24.56 -41.03 2.40
C VAL A 1022 -23.77 -40.92 1.09
N SER A 1023 -23.16 -42.02 0.68
CA SER A 1023 -22.48 -42.10 -0.61
C SER A 1023 -23.24 -43.03 -1.56
N VAL A 1024 -23.24 -42.70 -2.85
CA VAL A 1024 -23.94 -43.46 -3.89
C VAL A 1024 -22.98 -43.77 -5.03
N ASP A 1025 -22.84 -45.06 -5.32
CA ASP A 1025 -22.06 -45.60 -6.43
C ASP A 1025 -23.03 -46.03 -7.54
N ALA A 1026 -23.24 -45.15 -8.52
CA ALA A 1026 -24.18 -45.35 -9.60
C ALA A 1026 -23.61 -46.27 -10.70
N LYS A 1027 -24.33 -47.33 -11.07
CA LYS A 1027 -23.94 -48.20 -12.17
C LYS A 1027 -24.02 -47.42 -13.49
N GLY A 1028 -22.88 -47.22 -14.14
CA GLY A 1028 -22.77 -46.37 -15.33
C GLY A 1028 -22.63 -44.87 -15.03
N GLY A 1029 -22.44 -44.49 -13.76
CA GLY A 1029 -22.13 -43.13 -13.34
C GLY A 1029 -23.33 -42.15 -13.29
N LYS A 1030 -24.55 -42.60 -13.61
CA LYS A 1030 -25.75 -41.75 -13.61
C LYS A 1030 -26.80 -42.28 -12.63
N ALA A 1031 -27.19 -41.47 -11.66
CA ALA A 1031 -28.33 -41.72 -10.78
C ALA A 1031 -28.85 -40.40 -10.21
N SER A 1032 -30.09 -40.39 -9.72
CA SER A 1032 -30.63 -39.29 -8.93
C SER A 1032 -31.05 -39.81 -7.56
N VAL A 1033 -30.80 -39.04 -6.51
CA VAL A 1033 -31.16 -39.37 -5.13
C VAL A 1033 -32.02 -38.25 -4.57
N ASP A 1034 -33.28 -38.52 -4.29
CA ASP A 1034 -34.22 -37.59 -3.71
C ASP A 1034 -34.42 -37.93 -2.23
N PHE A 1035 -33.95 -37.06 -1.34
CA PHE A 1035 -34.15 -37.20 0.10
C PHE A 1035 -35.43 -36.49 0.51
N GLU A 1036 -36.41 -37.28 0.97
CA GLU A 1036 -37.60 -36.73 1.61
C GLU A 1036 -37.27 -36.19 3.01
N SER A 1037 -36.44 -36.91 3.76
CA SER A 1037 -35.98 -36.49 5.08
C SER A 1037 -34.70 -37.20 5.50
N TYR A 1038 -33.91 -36.52 6.33
CA TYR A 1038 -32.71 -37.08 6.95
C TYR A 1038 -32.51 -36.54 8.38
N THR A 1039 -32.25 -37.44 9.31
CA THR A 1039 -31.80 -37.20 10.68
C THR A 1039 -30.70 -38.23 11.01
N GLU A 1040 -30.03 -38.08 12.16
CA GLU A 1040 -29.01 -39.04 12.61
C GLU A 1040 -29.57 -40.45 12.85
N ASP A 1041 -30.86 -40.53 13.21
CA ASP A 1041 -31.53 -41.79 13.53
C ASP A 1041 -32.45 -42.27 12.41
N ALA A 1042 -32.76 -41.47 11.40
CA ALA A 1042 -33.67 -41.88 10.33
C ALA A 1042 -33.37 -41.21 8.99
N CYS A 1043 -33.53 -41.94 7.89
CA CYS A 1043 -33.36 -41.43 6.55
C CYS A 1043 -34.42 -42.04 5.63
N THR A 1044 -35.08 -41.21 4.83
CA THR A 1044 -35.98 -41.65 3.75
C THR A 1044 -35.51 -41.04 2.44
N LEU A 1045 -35.17 -41.89 1.48
CA LEU A 1045 -34.69 -41.47 0.18
C LEU A 1045 -35.25 -42.34 -0.95
N LYS A 1046 -35.28 -41.78 -2.15
CA LYS A 1046 -35.58 -42.48 -3.40
C LYS A 1046 -34.39 -42.39 -4.32
N VAL A 1047 -34.00 -43.52 -4.90
CA VAL A 1047 -32.92 -43.61 -5.89
C VAL A 1047 -33.52 -43.90 -7.25
N THR A 1048 -33.26 -43.05 -8.23
CA THR A 1048 -33.57 -43.28 -9.64
C THR A 1048 -32.31 -43.74 -10.37
N GLY A 1049 -32.38 -44.91 -11.01
CA GLY A 1049 -31.25 -45.59 -11.63
C GLY A 1049 -30.62 -46.65 -10.73
N ALA A 1050 -29.87 -47.58 -11.35
CA ALA A 1050 -29.23 -48.67 -10.62
C ALA A 1050 -28.00 -48.17 -9.87
N ALA A 1051 -27.97 -48.31 -8.55
CA ALA A 1051 -26.86 -47.82 -7.74
C ALA A 1051 -26.67 -48.64 -6.46
N ARG A 1052 -25.50 -48.48 -5.83
CA ARG A 1052 -25.23 -48.95 -4.47
C ARG A 1052 -25.23 -47.74 -3.54
N VAL A 1053 -26.09 -47.75 -2.54
CA VAL A 1053 -26.17 -46.70 -1.51
C VAL A 1053 -25.44 -47.17 -0.27
N THR A 1054 -24.58 -46.34 0.29
CA THR A 1054 -23.88 -46.60 1.55
C THR A 1054 -24.16 -45.48 2.54
N PHE A 1055 -24.77 -45.84 3.66
CA PHE A 1055 -24.90 -44.98 4.82
C PHE A 1055 -23.61 -45.07 5.63
N ASN A 1056 -22.98 -43.93 5.89
CA ASN A 1056 -21.74 -43.81 6.65
C ASN A 1056 -22.01 -43.09 7.98
N GLN A 1057 -21.05 -43.13 8.90
CA GLN A 1057 -21.14 -42.52 10.24
C GLN A 1057 -22.38 -42.96 11.06
N LEU A 1058 -22.85 -44.19 10.84
CA LEU A 1058 -23.86 -44.80 11.71
C LEU A 1058 -23.25 -45.14 13.08
N ALA A 1059 -24.08 -45.18 14.12
CA ALA A 1059 -23.64 -45.59 15.45
C ALA A 1059 -23.14 -47.04 15.42
N THR A 1060 -21.86 -47.24 15.73
CA THR A 1060 -21.24 -48.57 15.74
C THR A 1060 -21.96 -49.50 16.70
N GLY A 1061 -22.34 -50.69 16.22
CA GLY A 1061 -23.02 -51.68 17.05
C GLY A 1061 -24.49 -51.36 17.36
N ALA A 1062 -25.08 -50.33 16.74
CA ALA A 1062 -26.53 -50.10 16.81
C ALA A 1062 -27.29 -50.91 15.75
N ALA A 1063 -28.51 -51.34 16.11
CA ALA A 1063 -29.43 -51.99 15.19
C ALA A 1063 -30.23 -50.94 14.40
N TYR A 1064 -30.37 -51.16 13.10
CA TYR A 1064 -31.15 -50.32 12.20
C TYR A 1064 -32.19 -51.18 11.47
N GLU A 1065 -33.38 -50.63 11.29
CA GLU A 1065 -34.37 -51.16 10.36
C GLU A 1065 -34.14 -50.53 9.00
N LEU A 1066 -33.77 -51.35 8.02
CA LEU A 1066 -33.61 -50.98 6.61
C LEU A 1066 -34.80 -51.54 5.83
N SER A 1067 -35.60 -50.65 5.23
CA SER A 1067 -36.68 -50.99 4.31
C SER A 1067 -36.31 -50.61 2.88
N VAL A 1068 -36.42 -51.56 1.95
CA VAL A 1068 -36.22 -51.35 0.51
C VAL A 1068 -37.53 -51.69 -0.20
N ASN A 1069 -38.12 -50.72 -0.90
CA ASN A 1069 -39.43 -50.86 -1.56
C ASN A 1069 -40.50 -51.47 -0.63
N GLY A 1070 -40.54 -51.00 0.62
CA GLY A 1070 -41.48 -51.44 1.66
C GLY A 1070 -41.12 -52.74 2.39
N LYS A 1071 -40.04 -53.44 2.00
CA LYS A 1071 -39.58 -54.66 2.69
C LYS A 1071 -38.53 -54.33 3.75
N ALA A 1072 -38.93 -54.33 5.02
CA ALA A 1072 -38.07 -54.06 6.17
C ALA A 1072 -37.22 -55.27 6.60
N THR A 1073 -35.97 -55.01 6.96
CA THR A 1073 -35.03 -55.97 7.56
C THR A 1073 -34.24 -55.28 8.68
N GLN A 1074 -33.93 -56.01 9.75
CA GLN A 1074 -33.02 -55.51 10.78
C GLN A 1074 -31.58 -55.81 10.37
N GLN A 1075 -30.72 -54.79 10.46
CA GLN A 1075 -29.31 -54.89 10.15
C GLN A 1075 -28.47 -54.15 11.20
N MET A 1076 -27.29 -54.69 11.47
CA MET A 1076 -26.31 -54.06 12.36
C MET A 1076 -25.36 -53.21 11.53
N ALA A 1077 -25.09 -51.98 11.98
CA ALA A 1077 -24.07 -51.15 11.34
C ALA A 1077 -22.67 -51.74 11.59
N ALA A 1078 -21.99 -52.17 10.51
CA ALA A 1078 -20.63 -52.71 10.57
C ALA A 1078 -19.63 -51.57 10.40
N ASN A 1079 -18.80 -51.31 11.41
CA ASN A 1079 -17.84 -50.20 11.42
C ASN A 1079 -18.48 -48.84 11.09
N GLY A 1080 -19.69 -48.61 11.59
CA GLY A 1080 -20.46 -47.39 11.33
C GLY A 1080 -20.97 -47.25 9.89
N ARG A 1081 -21.08 -48.36 9.14
CA ARG A 1081 -21.56 -48.36 7.75
C ARG A 1081 -22.65 -49.39 7.52
N LEU A 1082 -23.56 -49.08 6.60
CA LEU A 1082 -24.56 -50.00 6.08
C LEU A 1082 -24.75 -49.74 4.58
N THR A 1083 -24.76 -50.81 3.78
CA THR A 1083 -24.83 -50.72 2.33
C THR A 1083 -26.07 -51.45 1.80
N VAL A 1084 -26.72 -50.87 0.80
CA VAL A 1084 -27.90 -51.43 0.14
C VAL A 1084 -27.80 -51.25 -1.37
N GLU A 1085 -28.20 -52.28 -2.11
CA GLU A 1085 -28.30 -52.22 -3.57
C GLU A 1085 -29.69 -51.66 -3.94
N ALA A 1086 -29.72 -50.67 -4.84
CA ALA A 1086 -30.90 -50.13 -5.49
C ALA A 1086 -30.92 -50.63 -6.95
N PRO A 1087 -31.52 -51.79 -7.24
CA PRO A 1087 -31.41 -52.44 -8.56
C PRO A 1087 -32.42 -51.93 -9.60
N GLY A 1088 -33.47 -51.22 -9.18
CA GLY A 1088 -34.61 -50.83 -10.03
C GLY A 1088 -34.45 -49.48 -10.73
N PRO A 1089 -35.38 -49.14 -11.65
CA PRO A 1089 -35.44 -47.79 -12.25
C PRO A 1089 -35.74 -46.71 -11.21
N GLU A 1090 -36.51 -47.06 -10.17
CA GLU A 1090 -36.73 -46.28 -8.95
C GLU A 1090 -36.73 -47.25 -7.75
N THR A 1091 -36.02 -46.91 -6.69
CA THR A 1091 -35.96 -47.70 -5.45
C THR A 1091 -36.13 -46.78 -4.24
N GLU A 1092 -37.14 -47.04 -3.42
CA GLU A 1092 -37.32 -46.36 -2.14
C GLU A 1092 -36.52 -47.07 -1.04
N VAL A 1093 -35.74 -46.30 -0.28
CA VAL A 1093 -34.94 -46.78 0.84
C VAL A 1093 -35.30 -45.98 2.09
N ARG A 1094 -35.67 -46.68 3.16
CA ARG A 1094 -35.85 -46.11 4.50
C ARG A 1094 -34.91 -46.78 5.46
N LEU A 1095 -34.19 -45.99 6.25
CA LEU A 1095 -33.34 -46.45 7.34
C LEU A 1095 -33.82 -45.82 8.63
N ARG A 1096 -33.97 -46.60 9.71
CA ARG A 1096 -34.33 -46.07 11.03
C ARG A 1096 -33.58 -46.81 12.13
N ARG A 1097 -32.88 -46.08 13.00
CA ARG A 1097 -32.22 -46.61 14.19
C ARG A 1097 -33.26 -47.17 15.14
N GLN A 1098 -33.00 -48.38 15.62
CA GLN A 1098 -33.78 -49.00 16.67
C GLN A 1098 -33.23 -48.52 18.01
N VAL A 1099 -33.98 -47.67 18.71
CA VAL A 1099 -33.67 -47.31 20.10
C VAL A 1099 -34.14 -48.48 20.96
N GLN A 1100 -33.22 -49.27 21.51
CA GLN A 1100 -33.58 -50.17 22.60
C GLN A 1100 -34.00 -49.29 23.79
N ARG A 1101 -35.30 -49.24 24.08
CA ARG A 1101 -35.76 -48.80 25.41
C ARG A 1101 -35.24 -49.83 26.41
N THR A 1102 -34.20 -49.47 27.16
CA THR A 1102 -33.96 -50.05 28.49
C THR A 1102 -35.08 -49.64 29.44
#